data_AF-I7KGY4-F1
#
_entry.id   AF-I7KGY4-F1
#
_cell.length_a   1.000
_cell.length_b   1.000
_cell.length_c   1.000
_cell.angle_alpha   90.00
_cell.angle_beta   90.00
_cell.angle_gamma   90.00
#
_symmetry.space_group_name_H-M   'P 1'
#
loop_
_entity.id
_entity.type
_entity.pdbx_description
1 polymer ?
#
loop_
_entity_poly.entity_id
_entity_poly.type
_entity_poly.pdbx_seq_one_letter_code
_entity_poly.pdbx_strand_id
1 'polypeptide(L)'
;MPKNGGTYRITFVHNIIHVTPDNPGAGYSAKDLEHEVTRTINYVGPDGSIHEPVVQSAKFTASGYYDEVTKHWVSVSDSKVTGQVDGPTWTPENEELAKVVSPSIKGMHVVSVSSDADGSDVASAQVTHQSPNVVITVTYAPNGAIDEGGKTVTGKQIVNFVGPDGKPLVAPNTQTTTFTKSPDVVDPITHEVIKKGSWKETSHTFKNVDSPVIKGYVTRETITKGATVTPDDPDKVITVHYEKVGKIIPVTPDGKPIPNVPNPPYENDPNNPAKVTPNEPVPNIPGYTPSVPTVTPTAPTKDTTVTYTKNDEDQKAVVQYIDQDENNKIIATSGTLTGKVGTTIDYSTTEEIKKLESQGYELVSNGFKEGVKFETNDGKEQVFKVVMKHGYAKITPDQPNIPKPSTPINPDDPNGPKWPDGVSKDDLNKEITRTINYVNGSGTKIAPSVVQSVHFGRTAIVDKVTGKLLGYSTDGKDQVTTTDGDKAWQVIGSNKYKSVDSPSVSGYTDPSPSVVSEKTVVASDKDSIVNVQYTPVSTPIPEPQPEPTPTPTPEPEPTPIPQPHPQPEPTPDEPTPQPEPQPEPDVPAPHGEDEPDNPNNEGDNVVTQAQPQTPILASNNGEISDNTVKPHAQDEQLPQTGQADNDTVLTAGLGLSLVGLLGLIDPKQRKKNN
;
A
#
# COMPACT_ATOMS: atom_id res chain seq x y z
N MET A 1 -125.91 -74.36 104.22
CA MET A 1 -126.30 -74.20 102.80
C MET A 1 -126.67 -72.74 102.57
N PRO A 2 -126.62 -72.18 101.34
CA PRO A 2 -126.22 -72.79 100.06
C PRO A 2 -124.85 -72.27 99.54
N LYS A 3 -124.58 -72.42 98.23
CA LYS A 3 -123.37 -71.97 97.53
C LYS A 3 -123.64 -70.72 96.66
N ASN A 4 -122.58 -70.04 96.23
CA ASN A 4 -122.49 -69.44 94.89
C ASN A 4 -121.03 -69.48 94.40
N GLY A 5 -120.80 -69.44 93.09
CA GLY A 5 -119.47 -69.47 92.49
C GLY A 5 -119.39 -68.57 91.25
N GLY A 6 -118.21 -67.99 91.00
CA GLY A 6 -117.98 -67.06 89.90
C GLY A 6 -116.85 -67.50 88.98
N THR A 7 -116.92 -67.12 87.71
CA THR A 7 -115.90 -67.39 86.69
C THR A 7 -114.89 -66.25 86.63
N TYR A 8 -113.60 -66.57 86.61
CA TYR A 8 -112.53 -65.59 86.47
C TYR A 8 -112.04 -65.54 85.02
N ARG A 9 -111.86 -64.33 84.47
CA ARG A 9 -111.23 -64.11 83.16
C ARG A 9 -109.78 -63.70 83.36
N ILE A 10 -108.85 -64.56 83.00
CA ILE A 10 -107.43 -64.19 82.85
C ILE A 10 -107.25 -63.61 81.44
N THR A 11 -106.65 -62.44 81.34
CA THR A 11 -106.30 -61.80 80.07
C THR A 11 -104.79 -61.72 80.00
N PHE A 12 -104.19 -62.29 78.97
CA PHE A 12 -102.77 -62.16 78.68
C PHE A 12 -102.56 -60.99 77.70
N VAL A 13 -101.43 -60.32 77.83
CA VAL A 13 -100.88 -59.41 76.82
C VAL A 13 -99.67 -60.08 76.17
N HIS A 14 -99.30 -59.67 74.96
CA HIS A 14 -98.07 -60.15 74.33
C HIS A 14 -96.85 -59.70 75.13
N ASN A 15 -95.78 -60.51 75.16
CA ASN A 15 -94.52 -60.07 75.76
C ASN A 15 -93.81 -59.16 74.75
N ILE A 16 -93.94 -57.85 74.98
CA ILE A 16 -93.31 -56.81 74.16
C ILE A 16 -92.05 -56.36 74.88
N ILE A 17 -90.89 -56.71 74.35
CA ILE A 17 -89.60 -56.31 74.90
C ILE A 17 -89.08 -55.07 74.19
N HIS A 18 -88.44 -54.17 74.91
CA HIS A 18 -87.70 -53.05 74.33
C HIS A 18 -86.29 -53.54 73.97
N VAL A 19 -85.98 -53.56 72.68
CA VAL A 19 -84.70 -53.97 72.13
C VAL A 19 -83.83 -52.74 71.90
N THR A 20 -82.62 -52.77 72.44
CA THR A 20 -81.55 -51.77 72.27
C THR A 20 -80.18 -52.48 72.30
N PRO A 21 -79.05 -51.83 71.94
CA PRO A 21 -77.73 -52.47 72.06
C PRO A 21 -77.41 -52.95 73.49
N ASP A 22 -77.77 -52.18 74.52
CA ASP A 22 -77.63 -52.56 75.94
C ASP A 22 -78.54 -53.73 76.38
N ASN A 23 -79.67 -53.95 75.67
CA ASN A 23 -80.66 -54.97 75.97
C ASN A 23 -81.19 -55.60 74.67
N PRO A 24 -80.39 -56.42 73.97
CA PRO A 24 -80.65 -56.76 72.57
C PRO A 24 -81.79 -57.78 72.41
N GLY A 25 -81.98 -58.70 73.36
CA GLY A 25 -83.15 -59.60 73.41
C GLY A 25 -83.42 -60.38 72.11
N ALA A 26 -84.64 -60.93 71.96
CA ALA A 26 -85.28 -61.42 70.72
C ALA A 26 -84.54 -62.41 69.78
N GLY A 27 -83.27 -62.74 70.01
CA GLY A 27 -82.37 -63.41 69.06
C GLY A 27 -81.35 -62.48 68.38
N TYR A 28 -81.35 -61.17 68.69
CA TYR A 28 -80.33 -60.21 68.24
C TYR A 28 -79.18 -60.13 69.25
N SER A 29 -77.99 -59.75 68.79
CA SER A 29 -76.88 -59.29 69.63
C SER A 29 -76.72 -57.77 69.52
N ALA A 30 -75.94 -57.16 70.42
CA ALA A 30 -75.62 -55.73 70.35
C ALA A 30 -75.03 -55.35 68.96
N LYS A 31 -74.20 -56.22 68.38
CA LYS A 31 -73.59 -56.03 67.05
C LYS A 31 -74.58 -56.12 65.88
N ASP A 32 -75.73 -56.74 66.07
CA ASP A 32 -76.82 -56.74 65.07
C ASP A 32 -77.68 -55.46 65.17
N LEU A 33 -77.47 -54.67 66.22
CA LEU A 33 -78.16 -53.42 66.56
C LEU A 33 -77.21 -52.20 66.57
N GLU A 34 -75.95 -52.39 66.18
CA GLU A 34 -74.91 -51.36 66.07
C GLU A 34 -74.35 -51.39 64.65
N HIS A 35 -74.28 -50.24 63.99
CA HIS A 35 -73.61 -50.12 62.70
C HIS A 35 -72.68 -48.92 62.68
N GLU A 36 -71.50 -49.10 62.08
CA GLU A 36 -70.48 -48.06 61.95
C GLU A 36 -70.05 -47.95 60.49
N VAL A 37 -70.43 -46.83 59.86
CA VAL A 37 -70.02 -46.48 58.50
C VAL A 37 -68.71 -45.70 58.59
N THR A 38 -67.68 -46.14 57.86
CA THR A 38 -66.33 -45.59 57.92
C THR A 38 -65.92 -44.95 56.59
N ARG A 39 -65.20 -43.82 56.69
CA ARG A 39 -64.60 -43.10 55.57
C ARG A 39 -63.12 -42.90 55.83
N THR A 40 -62.28 -43.51 55.01
CA THR A 40 -60.82 -43.38 55.08
C THR A 40 -60.32 -42.51 53.93
N ILE A 41 -59.59 -41.45 54.25
CA ILE A 41 -59.02 -40.51 53.29
C ILE A 41 -57.50 -40.70 53.26
N ASN A 42 -57.00 -41.26 52.16
CA ASN A 42 -55.59 -41.47 51.89
C ASN A 42 -55.01 -40.28 51.12
N TYR A 43 -53.85 -39.78 51.52
CA TYR A 43 -53.12 -38.73 50.81
C TYR A 43 -51.91 -39.35 50.11
N VAL A 44 -51.92 -39.39 48.77
CA VAL A 44 -50.97 -40.16 47.95
C VAL A 44 -50.01 -39.23 47.22
N GLY A 45 -48.72 -39.43 47.42
CA GLY A 45 -47.64 -38.73 46.73
C GLY A 45 -47.36 -39.26 45.32
N PRO A 46 -46.56 -38.53 44.51
CA PRO A 46 -46.28 -38.88 43.11
C PRO A 46 -45.43 -40.14 42.92
N ASP A 47 -44.78 -40.63 43.98
CA ASP A 47 -44.04 -41.90 44.05
C ASP A 47 -44.92 -43.07 44.55
N GLY A 48 -46.20 -42.82 44.85
CA GLY A 48 -47.10 -43.77 45.48
C GLY A 48 -46.98 -43.87 47.00
N SER A 49 -46.19 -43.01 47.65
CA SER A 49 -46.16 -42.91 49.12
C SER A 49 -47.51 -42.48 49.67
N ILE A 50 -47.87 -43.00 50.85
CA ILE A 50 -49.14 -42.67 51.54
C ILE A 50 -48.79 -41.93 52.83
N HIS A 51 -49.27 -40.69 52.97
CA HIS A 51 -49.21 -39.95 54.24
C HIS A 51 -50.36 -40.36 55.18
N GLU A 52 -50.19 -40.10 56.47
CA GLU A 52 -51.11 -40.47 57.57
C GLU A 52 -52.60 -40.24 57.18
N PRO A 53 -53.40 -41.32 57.06
CA PRO A 53 -54.75 -41.21 56.54
C PRO A 53 -55.73 -40.68 57.60
N VAL A 54 -56.70 -39.87 57.17
CA VAL A 54 -57.79 -39.42 58.05
C VAL A 54 -58.92 -40.44 57.99
N VAL A 55 -59.26 -41.04 59.14
CA VAL A 55 -60.41 -41.93 59.28
C VAL A 55 -61.53 -41.20 60.04
N GLN A 56 -62.73 -41.21 59.47
CA GLN A 56 -63.96 -40.75 60.10
C GLN A 56 -64.94 -41.92 60.22
N SER A 57 -65.83 -41.89 61.20
CA SER A 57 -66.95 -42.82 61.27
C SER A 57 -68.26 -42.18 61.72
N ALA A 58 -69.36 -42.79 61.28
CA ALA A 58 -70.74 -42.46 61.64
C ALA A 58 -71.39 -43.68 62.28
N LYS A 59 -71.90 -43.52 63.50
CA LYS A 59 -72.44 -44.62 64.31
C LYS A 59 -73.96 -44.54 64.38
N PHE A 60 -74.58 -45.71 64.26
CA PHE A 60 -76.03 -45.89 64.31
C PHE A 60 -76.36 -46.97 65.32
N THR A 61 -77.34 -46.71 66.18
CA THR A 61 -77.89 -47.68 67.13
C THR A 61 -79.34 -47.99 66.79
N ALA A 62 -79.69 -49.26 66.82
CA ALA A 62 -81.02 -49.75 66.48
C ALA A 62 -81.84 -49.94 67.77
N SER A 63 -83.00 -49.29 67.83
CA SER A 63 -83.93 -49.43 68.96
C SER A 63 -85.37 -49.65 68.50
N GLY A 64 -86.16 -50.33 69.32
CA GLY A 64 -87.57 -50.53 69.04
C GLY A 64 -88.21 -51.54 69.97
N TYR A 65 -89.47 -51.86 69.71
CA TYR A 65 -90.18 -52.89 70.44
C TYR A 65 -90.33 -54.15 69.58
N TYR A 66 -90.04 -55.31 70.16
CA TYR A 66 -90.17 -56.59 69.49
C TYR A 66 -91.22 -57.45 70.20
N ASP A 67 -92.16 -57.99 69.43
CA ASP A 67 -93.18 -58.89 69.94
C ASP A 67 -92.66 -60.33 69.91
N GLU A 68 -92.34 -60.87 71.09
CA GLU A 68 -91.80 -62.23 71.19
C GLU A 68 -92.82 -63.32 70.83
N VAL A 69 -94.12 -63.00 70.74
CA VAL A 69 -95.19 -63.94 70.37
C VAL A 69 -95.33 -64.00 68.85
N THR A 70 -95.38 -62.84 68.18
CA THR A 70 -95.57 -62.78 66.72
C THR A 70 -94.26 -62.81 65.93
N LYS A 71 -93.11 -62.61 66.58
CA LYS A 71 -91.75 -62.58 65.98
C LYS A 71 -91.54 -61.48 64.94
N HIS A 72 -92.17 -60.32 65.17
CA HIS A 72 -92.00 -59.12 64.36
C HIS A 72 -91.72 -57.89 65.23
N TRP A 73 -91.14 -56.87 64.61
CA TRP A 73 -91.00 -55.54 65.20
C TRP A 73 -92.35 -54.83 65.22
N VAL A 74 -92.59 -54.05 66.29
CA VAL A 74 -93.87 -53.40 66.54
C VAL A 74 -93.70 -51.96 67.02
N SER A 75 -94.66 -51.12 66.66
CA SER A 75 -94.87 -49.80 67.24
C SER A 75 -95.70 -49.90 68.53
N VAL A 76 -95.39 -49.06 69.53
CA VAL A 76 -96.07 -49.06 70.83
C VAL A 76 -96.48 -47.63 71.21
N SER A 77 -97.72 -47.47 71.66
CA SER A 77 -98.26 -46.22 72.23
C SER A 77 -99.19 -46.55 73.40
N ASP A 78 -99.15 -45.74 74.48
CA ASP A 78 -99.88 -45.99 75.73
C ASP A 78 -99.78 -47.46 76.24
N SER A 79 -98.57 -48.01 76.16
CA SER A 79 -98.25 -49.42 76.51
C SER A 79 -99.04 -50.48 75.74
N LYS A 80 -99.50 -50.18 74.53
CA LYS A 80 -100.18 -51.11 73.60
C LYS A 80 -99.48 -51.12 72.24
N VAL A 81 -99.45 -52.30 71.61
CA VAL A 81 -99.03 -52.42 70.21
C VAL A 81 -100.01 -51.69 69.30
N THR A 82 -99.49 -50.77 68.48
CA THR A 82 -100.27 -49.97 67.52
C THR A 82 -100.20 -50.49 66.08
N GLY A 83 -99.20 -51.31 65.76
CA GLY A 83 -99.01 -51.90 64.44
C GLY A 83 -97.61 -52.51 64.27
N GLN A 84 -97.46 -53.41 63.29
CA GLN A 84 -96.17 -54.00 62.91
C GLN A 84 -95.31 -53.00 62.12
N VAL A 85 -93.98 -53.12 62.21
CA VAL A 85 -93.01 -52.35 61.42
C VAL A 85 -91.92 -53.29 60.87
N ASP A 86 -91.21 -52.86 59.82
CA ASP A 86 -90.28 -53.73 59.08
C ASP A 86 -88.87 -53.86 59.70
N GLY A 87 -88.65 -53.26 60.87
CA GLY A 87 -87.37 -53.33 61.58
C GLY A 87 -87.30 -52.42 62.81
N PRO A 88 -86.15 -52.36 63.49
CA PRO A 88 -85.87 -51.33 64.49
C PRO A 88 -85.75 -49.95 63.85
N THR A 89 -85.97 -48.91 64.66
CA THR A 89 -85.61 -47.54 64.31
C THR A 89 -84.11 -47.35 64.54
N TRP A 90 -83.36 -47.23 63.45
CA TRP A 90 -81.95 -46.82 63.50
C TRP A 90 -81.85 -45.32 63.81
N THR A 91 -81.19 -45.00 64.92
CA THR A 91 -80.93 -43.64 65.38
C THR A 91 -79.43 -43.36 65.24
N PRO A 92 -79.01 -42.27 64.55
CA PRO A 92 -77.61 -41.88 64.51
C PRO A 92 -77.15 -41.34 65.87
N GLU A 93 -75.95 -41.75 66.30
CA GLU A 93 -75.14 -40.95 67.23
C GLU A 93 -74.55 -39.74 66.49
N ASN A 94 -74.18 -39.96 65.22
CA ASN A 94 -73.82 -38.93 64.25
C ASN A 94 -74.15 -39.40 62.81
N GLU A 95 -74.76 -38.52 62.02
CA GLU A 95 -75.15 -38.80 60.62
C GLU A 95 -74.31 -38.04 59.56
N GLU A 96 -73.47 -37.08 59.99
CA GLU A 96 -72.56 -36.34 59.11
C GLU A 96 -71.10 -36.78 59.28
N LEU A 97 -70.46 -37.16 58.18
CA LEU A 97 -69.01 -37.24 58.03
C LEU A 97 -68.52 -35.84 57.63
N ALA A 98 -67.94 -35.09 58.57
CA ALA A 98 -67.56 -33.69 58.38
C ALA A 98 -66.55 -33.46 57.25
N LYS A 99 -66.55 -32.26 56.65
CA LYS A 99 -65.58 -31.85 55.61
C LYS A 99 -64.15 -32.01 56.14
N VAL A 100 -63.26 -32.56 55.32
CA VAL A 100 -61.81 -32.68 55.60
C VAL A 100 -61.03 -31.84 54.61
N VAL A 101 -60.31 -30.84 55.13
CA VAL A 101 -59.40 -30.01 54.34
C VAL A 101 -58.14 -30.80 54.03
N SER A 102 -57.75 -30.85 52.76
CA SER A 102 -56.55 -31.57 52.33
C SER A 102 -55.27 -30.88 52.85
N PRO A 103 -54.31 -31.62 53.43
CA PRO A 103 -53.07 -31.04 53.95
C PRO A 103 -52.30 -30.21 52.91
N SER A 104 -51.90 -28.99 53.28
CA SER A 104 -50.99 -28.18 52.46
C SER A 104 -49.55 -28.70 52.59
N ILE A 105 -49.10 -29.52 51.62
CA ILE A 105 -47.75 -30.10 51.61
C ILE A 105 -46.82 -29.23 50.75
N LYS A 106 -45.70 -28.74 51.32
CA LYS A 106 -44.79 -27.80 50.65
C LYS A 106 -44.21 -28.39 49.36
N GLY A 107 -44.30 -27.63 48.26
CA GLY A 107 -43.80 -28.03 46.94
C GLY A 107 -44.71 -29.01 46.19
N MET A 108 -45.91 -29.29 46.70
CA MET A 108 -46.92 -30.13 46.03
C MET A 108 -48.29 -29.45 46.01
N HIS A 109 -49.13 -29.89 45.07
CA HIS A 109 -50.54 -29.49 44.93
C HIS A 109 -51.41 -30.74 44.79
N VAL A 110 -52.68 -30.64 45.21
CA VAL A 110 -53.69 -31.67 44.93
C VAL A 110 -54.02 -31.65 43.44
N VAL A 111 -53.92 -32.81 42.80
CA VAL A 111 -54.27 -33.05 41.39
C VAL A 111 -55.70 -33.57 41.27
N SER A 112 -56.11 -34.41 42.22
CA SER A 112 -57.44 -35.05 42.20
C SER A 112 -57.86 -35.53 43.58
N VAL A 113 -59.18 -35.57 43.78
CA VAL A 113 -59.85 -36.26 44.89
C VAL A 113 -60.79 -37.29 44.26
N SER A 114 -60.70 -38.57 44.66
CA SER A 114 -61.36 -39.67 43.92
C SER A 114 -62.90 -39.67 43.98
N SER A 115 -63.47 -39.09 45.03
CA SER A 115 -64.90 -39.04 45.34
C SER A 115 -65.14 -37.99 46.43
N ASP A 116 -66.37 -37.52 46.60
CA ASP A 116 -66.73 -36.45 47.55
C ASP A 116 -65.88 -35.17 47.40
N ALA A 117 -65.47 -34.80 46.18
CA ALA A 117 -64.54 -33.69 45.94
C ALA A 117 -65.19 -32.31 46.19
N ASP A 118 -64.58 -31.49 47.04
CA ASP A 118 -64.87 -30.06 47.23
C ASP A 118 -63.63 -29.23 46.83
N GLY A 119 -63.41 -29.14 45.51
CA GLY A 119 -62.17 -28.61 44.94
C GLY A 119 -60.98 -29.52 45.27
N SER A 120 -60.04 -29.01 46.06
CA SER A 120 -58.88 -29.79 46.55
C SER A 120 -59.20 -30.60 47.82
N ASP A 121 -60.35 -30.35 48.47
CA ASP A 121 -60.73 -30.94 49.75
C ASP A 121 -61.71 -32.11 49.58
N VAL A 122 -61.99 -32.82 50.68
CA VAL A 122 -63.06 -33.83 50.76
C VAL A 122 -64.27 -33.23 51.45
N ALA A 123 -65.39 -33.12 50.74
CA ALA A 123 -66.67 -32.59 51.19
C ALA A 123 -67.21 -33.28 52.45
N SER A 124 -68.17 -32.64 53.13
CA SER A 124 -68.98 -33.37 54.12
C SER A 124 -70.03 -34.26 53.42
N ALA A 125 -70.35 -35.38 54.06
CA ALA A 125 -71.29 -36.36 53.53
C ALA A 125 -72.28 -36.80 54.61
N GLN A 126 -73.58 -36.75 54.28
CA GLN A 126 -74.64 -37.33 55.11
C GLN A 126 -74.75 -38.83 54.81
N VAL A 127 -74.77 -39.65 55.85
CA VAL A 127 -74.75 -41.12 55.76
C VAL A 127 -75.84 -41.76 56.62
N THR A 128 -76.18 -43.00 56.31
CA THR A 128 -77.18 -43.80 57.01
C THR A 128 -76.60 -45.17 57.38
N HIS A 129 -77.30 -45.95 58.20
CA HIS A 129 -76.95 -47.36 58.50
C HIS A 129 -76.86 -48.29 57.26
N GLN A 130 -77.19 -47.81 56.06
CA GLN A 130 -77.10 -48.54 54.78
C GLN A 130 -76.00 -48.00 53.86
N SER A 131 -75.32 -46.91 54.25
CA SER A 131 -74.22 -46.34 53.47
C SER A 131 -72.99 -47.26 53.51
N PRO A 132 -72.31 -47.51 52.37
CA PRO A 132 -71.12 -48.36 52.35
C PRO A 132 -69.92 -47.64 52.99
N ASN A 133 -68.98 -48.43 53.50
CA ASN A 133 -67.65 -47.92 53.84
C ASN A 133 -66.94 -47.45 52.57
N VAL A 134 -66.30 -46.27 52.63
CA VAL A 134 -65.65 -45.64 51.46
C VAL A 134 -64.19 -45.32 51.72
N VAL A 135 -63.37 -45.47 50.68
CA VAL A 135 -61.96 -45.07 50.67
C VAL A 135 -61.79 -43.99 49.62
N ILE A 136 -61.32 -42.82 50.04
CA ILE A 136 -61.08 -41.65 49.20
C ILE A 136 -59.58 -41.45 49.07
N THR A 137 -59.13 -41.19 47.84
CA THR A 137 -57.73 -40.90 47.54
C THR A 137 -57.59 -39.47 47.07
N VAL A 138 -56.81 -38.68 47.81
CA VAL A 138 -56.34 -37.35 47.44
C VAL A 138 -54.94 -37.50 46.85
N THR A 139 -54.78 -37.21 45.56
CA THR A 139 -53.51 -37.40 44.84
C THR A 139 -52.75 -36.09 44.74
N TYR A 140 -51.46 -36.10 45.05
CA TYR A 140 -50.57 -34.94 44.95
C TYR A 140 -49.56 -35.11 43.82
N ALA A 141 -49.16 -34.00 43.21
CA ALA A 141 -48.00 -33.92 42.32
C ALA A 141 -47.05 -32.78 42.75
N PRO A 142 -45.76 -32.84 42.37
CA PRO A 142 -44.84 -31.73 42.57
C PRO A 142 -45.29 -30.51 41.78
N ASN A 143 -45.08 -29.32 42.33
CA ASN A 143 -45.36 -28.05 41.64
C ASN A 143 -44.40 -27.80 40.48
N GLY A 144 -43.27 -28.52 40.44
CA GLY A 144 -42.19 -28.27 39.49
C GLY A 144 -41.30 -27.10 39.93
N ALA A 145 -40.53 -26.57 39.00
CA ALA A 145 -39.66 -25.42 39.21
C ALA A 145 -39.47 -24.65 37.90
N ILE A 146 -39.40 -23.33 37.97
CA ILE A 146 -39.10 -22.45 36.84
C ILE A 146 -37.96 -21.46 37.20
N ASP A 147 -37.23 -21.01 36.18
CA ASP A 147 -36.15 -20.03 36.30
C ASP A 147 -36.68 -18.61 36.03
N GLU A 148 -36.65 -17.73 37.02
CA GLU A 148 -37.08 -16.32 36.91
C GLU A 148 -35.96 -15.33 37.24
N GLY A 149 -36.03 -14.11 36.70
CA GLY A 149 -35.17 -13.00 37.16
C GLY A 149 -33.66 -13.16 36.92
N GLY A 150 -33.25 -13.95 35.93
CA GLY A 150 -31.88 -13.97 35.42
C GLY A 150 -31.51 -12.63 34.76
N LYS A 151 -30.26 -12.17 34.89
CA LYS A 151 -29.86 -10.82 34.43
C LYS A 151 -28.42 -10.77 33.94
N THR A 152 -28.19 -10.06 32.83
CA THR A 152 -26.86 -9.68 32.36
C THR A 152 -26.68 -8.16 32.49
N VAL A 153 -25.48 -7.72 32.90
CA VAL A 153 -25.08 -6.30 32.96
C VAL A 153 -23.70 -6.16 32.35
N THR A 154 -23.58 -5.36 31.29
CA THR A 154 -22.28 -4.94 30.76
C THR A 154 -21.76 -3.78 31.59
N GLY A 155 -20.52 -3.88 32.07
CA GLY A 155 -19.79 -2.79 32.70
C GLY A 155 -18.67 -2.27 31.80
N LYS A 156 -18.27 -1.00 31.97
CA LYS A 156 -17.32 -0.30 31.10
C LYS A 156 -16.34 0.58 31.87
N GLN A 157 -15.16 0.75 31.29
CA GLN A 157 -14.26 1.86 31.57
C GLN A 157 -14.06 2.64 30.28
N ILE A 158 -14.31 3.95 30.32
CA ILE A 158 -14.07 4.90 29.23
C ILE A 158 -13.05 5.92 29.70
N VAL A 159 -11.91 6.02 29.03
CA VAL A 159 -10.87 7.03 29.29
C VAL A 159 -10.85 8.03 28.13
N ASN A 160 -11.30 9.25 28.41
CA ASN A 160 -11.30 10.37 27.46
C ASN A 160 -9.96 11.11 27.52
N PHE A 161 -9.46 11.56 26.37
CA PHE A 161 -8.23 12.36 26.27
C PHE A 161 -8.58 13.74 25.70
N VAL A 162 -8.57 14.78 26.54
CA VAL A 162 -9.14 16.10 26.19
C VAL A 162 -8.12 17.24 26.27
N GLY A 163 -8.31 18.25 25.41
CA GLY A 163 -7.50 19.46 25.39
C GLY A 163 -7.96 20.53 26.40
N PRO A 164 -7.29 21.70 26.44
CA PRO A 164 -7.62 22.79 27.36
C PRO A 164 -9.02 23.41 27.16
N ASP A 165 -9.66 23.17 26.01
CA ASP A 165 -11.03 23.59 25.71
C ASP A 165 -12.08 22.48 25.96
N GLY A 166 -11.66 21.39 26.61
CA GLY A 166 -12.51 20.24 26.96
C GLY A 166 -12.88 19.33 25.79
N LYS A 167 -12.42 19.62 24.55
CA LYS A 167 -12.71 18.77 23.39
C LYS A 167 -11.83 17.53 23.37
N PRO A 168 -12.33 16.37 22.88
CA PRO A 168 -11.51 15.19 22.67
C PRO A 168 -10.42 15.47 21.62
N LEU A 169 -9.17 15.11 21.92
CA LEU A 169 -8.03 15.22 21.01
C LEU A 169 -7.86 13.95 20.15
N VAL A 170 -8.25 12.80 20.70
CA VAL A 170 -8.27 11.48 20.05
C VAL A 170 -9.50 10.69 20.53
N ALA A 171 -9.77 9.54 19.92
CA ALA A 171 -10.83 8.63 20.36
C ALA A 171 -10.56 8.10 21.79
N PRO A 172 -11.61 7.92 22.63
CA PRO A 172 -11.44 7.44 23.99
C PRO A 172 -11.09 5.95 24.05
N ASN A 173 -10.25 5.55 25.00
CA ASN A 173 -10.00 4.14 25.27
C ASN A 173 -11.22 3.54 25.98
N THR A 174 -11.81 2.47 25.42
CA THR A 174 -12.97 1.79 26.02
C THR A 174 -12.62 0.33 26.29
N GLN A 175 -12.82 -0.10 27.54
CA GLN A 175 -12.77 -1.49 27.98
C GLN A 175 -14.14 -1.91 28.50
N THR A 176 -14.50 -3.18 28.31
CA THR A 176 -15.83 -3.72 28.66
C THR A 176 -15.73 -5.06 29.36
N THR A 177 -16.63 -5.32 30.30
CA THR A 177 -16.80 -6.60 31.00
C THR A 177 -18.29 -6.97 31.09
N THR A 178 -18.61 -8.22 31.38
CA THR A 178 -20.01 -8.69 31.44
C THR A 178 -20.25 -9.48 32.72
N PHE A 179 -21.12 -8.95 33.57
CA PHE A 179 -21.63 -9.62 34.76
C PHE A 179 -22.90 -10.40 34.41
N THR A 180 -23.03 -11.62 34.95
CA THR A 180 -24.22 -12.46 34.80
C THR A 180 -24.72 -12.93 36.16
N LYS A 181 -26.00 -12.69 36.45
CA LYS A 181 -26.74 -13.26 37.58
C LYS A 181 -27.53 -14.45 37.06
N SER A 182 -27.40 -15.61 37.71
CA SER A 182 -28.31 -16.72 37.46
C SER A 182 -29.75 -16.32 37.80
N PRO A 183 -30.76 -16.97 37.19
CA PRO A 183 -32.12 -16.87 37.68
C PRO A 183 -32.24 -17.32 39.14
N ASP A 184 -33.28 -16.81 39.80
CA ASP A 184 -33.86 -17.39 41.00
C ASP A 184 -34.76 -18.56 40.56
N VAL A 185 -34.60 -19.73 41.16
CA VAL A 185 -35.47 -20.89 40.91
C VAL A 185 -36.69 -20.77 41.82
N VAL A 186 -37.89 -20.74 41.24
CA VAL A 186 -39.15 -20.55 41.97
C VAL A 186 -40.14 -21.69 41.72
N ASP A 187 -41.03 -21.89 42.69
CA ASP A 187 -42.21 -22.75 42.58
C ASP A 187 -43.27 -22.02 41.74
N PRO A 188 -43.73 -22.57 40.60
CA PRO A 188 -44.59 -21.86 39.65
C PRO A 188 -46.06 -21.72 40.10
N ILE A 189 -46.44 -22.30 41.24
CA ILE A 189 -47.82 -22.24 41.76
C ILE A 189 -47.89 -21.28 42.96
N THR A 190 -46.87 -21.28 43.82
CA THR A 190 -46.81 -20.46 45.04
C THR A 190 -45.95 -19.21 44.90
N HIS A 191 -45.13 -19.11 43.85
CA HIS A 191 -44.07 -18.12 43.67
C HIS A 191 -43.03 -18.08 44.81
N GLU A 192 -42.93 -19.14 45.63
CA GLU A 192 -41.85 -19.26 46.63
C GLU A 192 -40.49 -19.50 45.94
N VAL A 193 -39.45 -18.80 46.41
CA VAL A 193 -38.07 -19.01 45.94
C VAL A 193 -37.50 -20.31 46.51
N ILE A 194 -37.39 -21.34 45.68
CA ILE A 194 -36.76 -22.63 45.99
C ILE A 194 -35.25 -22.45 46.14
N LYS A 195 -34.61 -21.68 45.25
CA LYS A 195 -33.17 -21.40 45.27
C LYS A 195 -32.88 -20.02 44.71
N LYS A 196 -32.35 -19.12 45.54
CA LYS A 196 -31.95 -17.78 45.09
C LYS A 196 -30.72 -17.85 44.18
N GLY A 197 -30.78 -17.13 43.07
CA GLY A 197 -29.71 -16.96 42.11
C GLY A 197 -28.64 -15.97 42.55
N SER A 198 -27.45 -16.12 41.99
CA SER A 198 -26.26 -15.34 42.37
C SER A 198 -25.55 -14.75 41.15
N TRP A 199 -24.82 -13.67 41.38
CA TRP A 199 -23.83 -13.16 40.42
C TRP A 199 -22.66 -14.13 40.31
N LYS A 200 -22.24 -14.45 39.08
CA LYS A 200 -21.03 -15.23 38.80
C LYS A 200 -19.77 -14.50 39.26
N GLU A 201 -19.73 -13.19 39.04
CA GLU A 201 -18.67 -12.27 39.46
C GLU A 201 -19.35 -10.99 40.00
N THR A 202 -18.88 -10.48 41.14
CA THR A 202 -19.47 -9.31 41.83
C THR A 202 -18.68 -8.02 41.63
N SER A 203 -17.46 -8.10 41.10
CA SER A 203 -16.66 -6.95 40.70
C SER A 203 -15.64 -7.32 39.63
N HIS A 204 -15.19 -6.33 38.88
CA HIS A 204 -14.15 -6.47 37.86
C HIS A 204 -13.25 -5.24 37.86
N THR A 205 -11.93 -5.42 37.82
CA THR A 205 -10.97 -4.32 37.72
C THR A 205 -10.33 -4.32 36.35
N PHE A 206 -10.52 -3.24 35.60
CA PHE A 206 -9.99 -3.07 34.26
C PHE A 206 -8.46 -2.95 34.23
N LYS A 207 -7.86 -3.03 33.04
CA LYS A 207 -6.44 -2.76 32.85
C LYS A 207 -6.19 -1.25 32.91
N ASN A 208 -4.98 -0.88 33.34
CA ASN A 208 -4.47 0.48 33.17
C ASN A 208 -4.51 0.87 31.68
N VAL A 209 -4.62 2.18 31.44
CA VAL A 209 -4.59 2.78 30.10
C VAL A 209 -3.46 3.79 30.06
N ASP A 210 -2.46 3.53 29.23
CA ASP A 210 -1.40 4.50 28.97
C ASP A 210 -1.93 5.65 28.13
N SER A 211 -1.55 6.88 28.46
CA SER A 211 -2.00 8.08 27.76
C SER A 211 -1.20 8.27 26.47
N PRO A 212 -1.84 8.46 25.30
CA PRO A 212 -1.13 8.57 24.03
C PRO A 212 -0.29 9.85 23.95
N VAL A 213 0.79 9.81 23.16
CA VAL A 213 1.52 11.02 22.74
C VAL A 213 0.69 11.73 21.66
N ILE A 214 0.32 12.99 21.89
CA ILE A 214 -0.54 13.77 20.99
C ILE A 214 0.24 15.01 20.53
N LYS A 215 0.46 15.17 19.22
CA LYS A 215 1.30 16.26 18.69
C LYS A 215 0.74 17.64 19.08
N GLY A 216 1.61 18.47 19.69
CA GLY A 216 1.28 19.82 20.18
C GLY A 216 0.68 19.85 21.59
N TYR A 217 0.62 18.71 22.28
CA TYR A 217 -0.01 18.58 23.59
C TYR A 217 0.80 17.69 24.54
N VAL A 218 0.73 17.93 25.85
CA VAL A 218 1.33 17.08 26.89
C VAL A 218 0.39 16.89 28.07
N THR A 219 0.48 15.75 28.76
CA THR A 219 -0.23 15.49 30.01
C THR A 219 0.71 14.95 31.09
N ARG A 220 0.44 15.30 32.35
CA ARG A 220 1.14 14.73 33.53
C ARG A 220 0.59 13.35 33.91
N GLU A 221 -0.63 13.03 33.48
CA GLU A 221 -1.32 11.78 33.76
C GLU A 221 -0.95 10.75 32.69
N THR A 222 0.30 10.29 32.71
CA THR A 222 0.84 9.41 31.66
C THR A 222 0.22 8.01 31.65
N ILE A 223 -0.39 7.58 32.77
CA ILE A 223 -1.08 6.30 32.92
C ILE A 223 -2.34 6.51 33.76
N THR A 224 -3.49 6.18 33.20
CA THR A 224 -4.75 6.03 33.94
C THR A 224 -4.80 4.66 34.60
N LYS A 225 -5.06 4.60 35.91
CA LYS A 225 -5.24 3.33 36.63
C LYS A 225 -6.56 2.68 36.24
N GLY A 226 -6.55 1.36 36.09
CA GLY A 226 -7.75 0.57 35.88
C GLY A 226 -8.73 0.70 37.04
N ALA A 227 -9.97 1.11 36.75
CA ALA A 227 -11.04 1.24 37.72
C ALA A 227 -11.71 -0.12 38.00
N THR A 228 -12.28 -0.25 39.19
CA THR A 228 -13.14 -1.36 39.58
C THR A 228 -14.61 -0.99 39.36
N VAL A 229 -15.37 -1.89 38.74
CA VAL A 229 -16.83 -1.80 38.50
C VAL A 229 -17.54 -2.99 39.14
N THR A 230 -18.85 -2.86 39.38
CA THR A 230 -19.73 -3.91 39.94
C THR A 230 -21.04 -3.98 39.15
N PRO A 231 -21.90 -4.99 39.34
CA PRO A 231 -23.21 -5.04 38.69
C PRO A 231 -24.16 -3.88 39.04
N ASP A 232 -23.94 -3.21 40.18
CA ASP A 232 -24.73 -2.07 40.67
C ASP A 232 -24.11 -0.72 40.32
N ASP A 233 -22.80 -0.69 40.02
CA ASP A 233 -22.01 0.47 39.60
C ASP A 233 -21.13 0.07 38.39
N PRO A 234 -21.74 -0.12 37.21
CA PRO A 234 -21.12 -0.85 36.11
C PRO A 234 -20.22 0.00 35.20
N ASP A 235 -20.43 1.31 35.12
CA ASP A 235 -19.77 2.20 34.16
C ASP A 235 -18.89 3.25 34.86
N LYS A 236 -17.64 3.37 34.41
CA LYS A 236 -16.69 4.41 34.85
C LYS A 236 -16.21 5.24 33.67
N VAL A 237 -16.25 6.56 33.84
CA VAL A 237 -15.70 7.54 32.89
C VAL A 237 -14.58 8.30 33.60
N ILE A 238 -13.40 8.31 32.99
CA ILE A 238 -12.20 9.02 33.44
C ILE A 238 -11.80 9.99 32.33
N THR A 239 -11.29 11.17 32.68
CA THR A 239 -10.87 12.18 31.70
C THR A 239 -9.44 12.61 32.00
N VAL A 240 -8.53 12.32 31.08
CA VAL A 240 -7.13 12.75 31.08
C VAL A 240 -7.04 14.10 30.39
N HIS A 241 -6.52 15.09 31.12
CA HIS A 241 -6.38 16.46 30.61
C HIS A 241 -4.98 16.69 30.01
N TYR A 242 -4.94 17.34 28.84
CA TYR A 242 -3.72 17.76 28.17
C TYR A 242 -3.60 19.29 28.14
N GLU A 243 -2.40 19.79 28.45
CA GLU A 243 -1.98 21.16 28.20
C GLU A 243 -1.38 21.28 26.78
N LYS A 244 -1.43 22.46 26.15
CA LYS A 244 -0.68 22.72 24.91
C LYS A 244 0.82 22.86 25.21
N VAL A 245 1.66 22.42 24.28
CA VAL A 245 3.09 22.73 24.33
C VAL A 245 3.34 24.24 24.21
N GLY A 246 4.42 24.71 24.83
CA GLY A 246 4.96 26.05 24.61
C GLY A 246 5.65 26.17 23.23
N LYS A 247 6.13 27.37 22.94
CA LYS A 247 6.89 27.68 21.71
C LYS A 247 8.13 28.52 21.98
N ILE A 248 9.06 28.51 21.02
CA ILE A 248 10.18 29.46 20.97
C ILE A 248 9.62 30.83 20.53
N ILE A 249 10.00 31.89 21.22
CA ILE A 249 9.66 33.29 20.86
C ILE A 249 10.96 34.08 20.63
N PRO A 250 11.31 34.42 19.38
CA PRO A 250 12.39 35.35 19.08
C PRO A 250 12.09 36.77 19.62
N VAL A 251 13.00 37.30 20.43
CA VAL A 251 12.92 38.66 20.98
C VAL A 251 14.18 39.48 20.67
N THR A 252 14.05 40.80 20.60
CA THR A 252 15.17 41.74 20.53
C THR A 252 15.90 41.84 21.89
N PRO A 253 17.08 42.48 21.99
CA PRO A 253 17.82 42.61 23.25
C PRO A 253 17.09 43.38 24.37
N ASP A 254 16.09 44.20 24.01
CA ASP A 254 15.18 44.88 24.94
C ASP A 254 13.87 44.08 25.21
N GLY A 255 13.85 42.79 24.85
CA GLY A 255 12.79 41.83 25.21
C GLY A 255 11.51 41.91 24.39
N LYS A 256 11.44 42.72 23.33
CA LYS A 256 10.26 42.80 22.46
C LYS A 256 10.24 41.65 21.45
N PRO A 257 9.11 40.97 21.20
CA PRO A 257 9.00 39.99 20.12
C PRO A 257 9.34 40.61 18.76
N ILE A 258 10.12 39.89 17.94
CA ILE A 258 10.40 40.30 16.57
C ILE A 258 9.11 40.08 15.74
N PRO A 259 8.63 41.08 14.97
CA PRO A 259 7.43 40.92 14.15
C PRO A 259 7.68 40.03 12.93
N ASN A 260 6.64 39.30 12.51
CA ASN A 260 6.60 38.53 11.26
C ASN A 260 7.64 37.38 11.12
N VAL A 261 8.16 36.86 12.24
CA VAL A 261 9.06 35.68 12.25
C VAL A 261 8.38 34.43 12.81
N PRO A 262 8.88 33.20 12.53
CA PRO A 262 8.30 31.98 13.07
C PRO A 262 8.47 31.86 14.59
N ASN A 263 7.39 31.44 15.27
CA ASN A 263 7.39 31.07 16.69
C ASN A 263 7.12 29.56 16.81
N PRO A 264 8.09 28.67 16.55
CA PRO A 264 7.85 27.23 16.44
C PRO A 264 7.44 26.61 17.79
N PRO A 265 6.36 25.81 17.84
CA PRO A 265 6.00 25.05 19.04
C PRO A 265 7.05 23.96 19.30
N TYR A 266 7.18 23.53 20.54
CA TYR A 266 8.05 22.41 20.88
C TYR A 266 7.53 21.11 20.27
N GLU A 267 8.44 20.22 19.87
CA GLU A 267 8.08 18.89 19.37
C GLU A 267 7.97 17.90 20.52
N ASN A 268 7.03 16.96 20.43
CA ASN A 268 6.77 16.01 21.52
C ASN A 268 7.86 14.94 21.63
N ASP A 269 8.15 14.49 22.85
CA ASP A 269 8.90 13.24 23.06
C ASP A 269 8.05 12.07 22.54
N PRO A 270 8.47 11.35 21.49
CA PRO A 270 7.65 10.31 20.85
C PRO A 270 7.38 9.11 21.76
N ASN A 271 8.08 8.99 22.90
CA ASN A 271 7.91 7.91 23.86
C ASN A 271 7.34 8.39 25.21
N ASN A 272 7.02 9.68 25.38
CA ASN A 272 6.61 10.21 26.67
C ASN A 272 5.58 11.36 26.54
N PRO A 273 4.29 11.13 26.88
CA PRO A 273 3.25 12.14 26.72
C PRO A 273 3.36 13.32 27.71
N ALA A 274 4.30 13.30 28.66
CA ALA A 274 4.58 14.40 29.58
C ALA A 274 5.75 15.30 29.13
N LYS A 275 6.36 15.06 27.96
CA LYS A 275 7.62 15.69 27.55
C LYS A 275 7.63 16.22 26.11
N VAL A 276 8.61 17.09 25.89
CA VAL A 276 9.01 17.64 24.59
C VAL A 276 10.49 17.32 24.35
N THR A 277 10.95 17.48 23.11
CA THR A 277 12.35 17.19 22.74
C THR A 277 13.34 18.19 23.35
N PRO A 278 14.56 17.74 23.71
CA PRO A 278 15.66 18.63 24.09
C PRO A 278 16.44 19.13 22.87
N ASN A 279 17.18 20.23 23.05
CA ASN A 279 18.07 20.83 22.04
C ASN A 279 17.37 21.21 20.72
N GLU A 280 16.15 21.72 20.80
CA GLU A 280 15.39 22.17 19.64
C GLU A 280 16.05 23.39 18.97
N PRO A 281 16.15 23.42 17.63
CA PRO A 281 16.79 24.52 16.91
C PRO A 281 15.96 25.79 16.98
N VAL A 282 16.63 26.92 17.21
CA VAL A 282 15.96 28.24 17.16
C VAL A 282 15.76 28.68 15.69
N PRO A 283 14.73 29.48 15.37
CA PRO A 283 14.53 30.01 14.02
C PRO A 283 15.77 30.73 13.46
N ASN A 284 16.13 30.47 12.20
CA ASN A 284 17.05 31.36 11.47
C ASN A 284 16.27 32.62 11.03
N ILE A 285 16.76 33.80 11.42
CA ILE A 285 16.11 35.09 11.15
C ILE A 285 17.09 35.97 10.35
N PRO A 286 16.81 36.25 9.05
CA PRO A 286 17.67 37.09 8.24
C PRO A 286 17.95 38.46 8.89
N GLY A 287 19.22 38.84 8.95
CA GLY A 287 19.66 40.09 9.58
C GLY A 287 19.77 40.05 11.10
N TYR A 288 19.65 38.87 11.73
CA TYR A 288 19.83 38.69 13.17
C TYR A 288 20.69 37.46 13.49
N THR A 289 21.32 37.46 14.66
CA THR A 289 22.04 36.33 15.24
C THR A 289 21.44 35.98 16.62
N PRO A 290 21.02 34.72 16.86
CA PRO A 290 20.48 34.30 18.16
C PRO A 290 21.58 34.19 19.23
N SER A 291 21.21 34.37 20.49
CA SER A 291 22.11 34.20 21.65
C SER A 291 22.50 32.75 21.92
N VAL A 292 21.72 31.79 21.43
CA VAL A 292 21.97 30.33 21.50
C VAL A 292 21.44 29.66 20.24
N PRO A 293 22.09 28.61 19.70
CA PRO A 293 21.63 27.91 18.49
C PRO A 293 20.46 26.95 18.76
N THR A 294 20.29 26.49 19.99
CA THR A 294 19.24 25.56 20.41
C THR A 294 18.71 25.91 21.81
N VAL A 295 17.52 25.40 22.14
CA VAL A 295 16.94 25.45 23.50
C VAL A 295 16.58 24.06 24.00
N THR A 296 16.66 23.85 25.32
CA THR A 296 16.05 22.69 25.97
C THR A 296 14.96 23.20 26.91
N PRO A 297 13.66 23.00 26.61
CA PRO A 297 12.57 23.52 27.44
C PRO A 297 12.59 22.96 28.85
N THR A 298 12.60 23.84 29.86
CA THR A 298 12.56 23.45 31.28
C THR A 298 11.14 23.11 31.76
N ALA A 299 10.12 23.60 31.05
CA ALA A 299 8.72 23.24 31.24
C ALA A 299 8.03 23.12 29.86
N PRO A 300 7.41 21.98 29.52
CA PRO A 300 6.89 21.73 28.17
C PRO A 300 5.72 22.64 27.79
N THR A 301 5.05 23.29 28.75
CA THR A 301 3.83 24.10 28.55
C THR A 301 4.06 25.60 28.77
N LYS A 302 5.34 26.04 28.68
CA LYS A 302 5.75 27.45 28.82
C LYS A 302 6.59 27.88 27.63
N ASP A 303 6.26 29.03 27.05
CA ASP A 303 7.03 29.63 25.98
C ASP A 303 8.43 30.05 26.48
N THR A 304 9.45 29.85 25.64
CA THR A 304 10.84 30.27 25.92
C THR A 304 11.23 31.39 24.98
N THR A 305 11.62 32.53 25.54
CA THR A 305 12.19 33.64 24.77
C THR A 305 13.66 33.38 24.43
N VAL A 306 14.03 33.61 23.17
CA VAL A 306 15.44 33.59 22.72
C VAL A 306 15.79 34.99 22.22
N THR A 307 16.91 35.55 22.70
CA THR A 307 17.36 36.88 22.29
C THR A 307 18.08 36.84 20.96
N TYR A 308 17.74 37.75 20.06
CA TYR A 308 18.35 37.91 18.74
C TYR A 308 18.95 39.32 18.63
N THR A 309 20.26 39.39 18.41
CA THR A 309 20.97 40.64 18.13
C THR A 309 20.91 40.94 16.65
N LYS A 310 20.67 42.20 16.26
CA LYS A 310 20.64 42.61 14.85
C LYS A 310 22.06 42.69 14.27
N ASN A 311 22.24 42.19 13.05
CA ASN A 311 23.50 42.19 12.33
C ASN A 311 23.60 43.50 11.54
N ASP A 312 24.18 44.54 12.13
CA ASP A 312 24.26 45.88 11.53
C ASP A 312 25.43 46.06 10.53
N GLU A 313 26.42 45.17 10.53
CA GLU A 313 27.54 45.20 9.58
C GLU A 313 27.17 44.70 8.17
N ASP A 314 27.69 45.38 7.15
CA ASP A 314 27.53 44.97 5.75
C ASP A 314 28.27 43.66 5.47
N GLN A 315 27.57 42.70 4.87
CA GLN A 315 28.15 41.45 4.41
C GLN A 315 28.88 41.68 3.09
N LYS A 316 29.80 40.76 2.76
CA LYS A 316 30.66 40.82 1.58
C LYS A 316 30.43 39.63 0.66
N ALA A 317 30.48 39.86 -0.64
CA ALA A 317 30.44 38.83 -1.66
C ALA A 317 31.43 39.13 -2.80
N VAL A 318 31.90 38.09 -3.48
CA VAL A 318 32.77 38.19 -4.64
C VAL A 318 32.43 37.11 -5.66
N VAL A 319 32.44 37.46 -6.94
CA VAL A 319 32.34 36.51 -8.06
C VAL A 319 33.71 36.38 -8.68
N GLN A 320 34.25 35.16 -8.67
CA GLN A 320 35.58 34.83 -9.21
C GLN A 320 35.41 34.12 -10.56
N TYR A 321 36.04 34.63 -11.60
CA TYR A 321 36.13 34.00 -12.91
C TYR A 321 37.41 33.18 -12.96
N ILE A 322 37.28 31.88 -13.23
CA ILE A 322 38.32 30.88 -13.03
C ILE A 322 38.61 30.16 -14.34
N ASP A 323 39.89 30.12 -14.70
CA ASP A 323 40.42 29.37 -15.84
C ASP A 323 40.71 27.93 -15.43
N GLN A 324 39.92 26.99 -15.94
CA GLN A 324 40.05 25.57 -15.60
C GLN A 324 41.34 24.95 -16.16
N ASP A 325 41.83 25.45 -17.31
CA ASP A 325 42.97 24.87 -18.02
C ASP A 325 44.29 25.46 -17.52
N GLU A 326 44.33 26.76 -17.16
CA GLU A 326 45.46 27.37 -16.43
C GLU A 326 45.35 27.17 -14.90
N ASN A 327 45.29 25.90 -14.46
CA ASN A 327 45.38 25.47 -13.05
C ASN A 327 44.34 26.05 -12.06
N ASN A 328 43.14 26.45 -12.50
CA ASN A 328 42.13 27.17 -11.69
C ASN A 328 42.58 28.58 -11.25
N LYS A 329 43.39 29.24 -12.07
CA LYS A 329 43.78 30.65 -11.92
C LYS A 329 42.55 31.56 -12.00
N ILE A 330 42.50 32.58 -11.13
CA ILE A 330 41.48 33.63 -11.21
C ILE A 330 41.89 34.61 -12.31
N ILE A 331 41.08 34.74 -13.35
CA ILE A 331 41.32 35.60 -14.52
C ILE A 331 40.56 36.93 -14.47
N ALA A 332 39.42 36.97 -13.78
CA ALA A 332 38.68 38.20 -13.49
C ALA A 332 37.92 38.08 -12.16
N THR A 333 37.42 39.21 -11.65
CA THR A 333 36.63 39.28 -10.40
C THR A 333 35.62 40.42 -10.45
N SER A 334 34.49 40.28 -9.76
CA SER A 334 33.56 41.39 -9.50
C SER A 334 34.13 42.50 -8.62
N GLY A 335 35.23 42.22 -7.91
CA GLY A 335 35.60 42.95 -6.70
C GLY A 335 34.67 42.61 -5.52
N THR A 336 34.94 43.18 -4.34
CA THR A 336 34.08 42.99 -3.17
C THR A 336 32.78 43.78 -3.31
N LEU A 337 31.67 43.06 -3.45
CA LEU A 337 30.30 43.55 -3.40
C LEU A 337 29.86 43.63 -1.93
N THR A 338 29.13 44.67 -1.54
CA THR A 338 28.69 44.88 -0.15
C THR A 338 27.20 45.17 -0.03
N GLY A 339 26.57 44.68 1.05
CA GLY A 339 25.15 44.95 1.32
C GLY A 339 24.65 44.39 2.65
N LYS A 340 23.38 44.70 2.98
CA LYS A 340 22.74 44.21 4.21
C LYS A 340 22.21 42.80 4.03
N VAL A 341 22.22 42.00 5.10
CA VAL A 341 21.70 40.62 5.08
C VAL A 341 20.27 40.59 4.52
N GLY A 342 20.02 39.72 3.54
CA GLY A 342 18.72 39.53 2.92
C GLY A 342 18.37 40.48 1.77
N THR A 343 19.21 41.50 1.47
CA THR A 343 19.11 42.26 0.21
C THR A 343 19.75 41.47 -0.93
N THR A 344 19.24 41.67 -2.15
CA THR A 344 19.81 41.08 -3.38
C THR A 344 21.23 41.61 -3.61
N ILE A 345 22.09 40.76 -4.18
CA ILE A 345 23.39 41.16 -4.70
C ILE A 345 23.18 41.74 -6.10
N ASP A 346 23.35 43.06 -6.24
CA ASP A 346 23.16 43.78 -7.51
C ASP A 346 24.39 43.63 -8.42
N TYR A 347 24.46 42.49 -9.11
CA TYR A 347 25.52 42.12 -10.03
C TYR A 347 24.98 41.14 -11.08
N SER A 348 25.55 41.14 -12.29
CA SER A 348 25.29 40.14 -13.33
C SER A 348 26.59 39.75 -14.02
N THR A 349 26.73 38.47 -14.36
CA THR A 349 27.95 37.92 -14.96
C THR A 349 28.05 38.13 -16.47
N THR A 350 26.96 38.55 -17.12
CA THR A 350 26.77 38.48 -18.57
C THR A 350 27.82 39.23 -19.38
N GLU A 351 28.14 40.47 -19.03
CA GLU A 351 29.13 41.28 -19.77
C GLU A 351 30.56 40.72 -19.65
N GLU A 352 30.96 40.24 -18.46
CA GLU A 352 32.31 39.72 -18.25
C GLU A 352 32.48 38.32 -18.86
N ILE A 353 31.44 37.46 -18.83
CA ILE A 353 31.43 36.20 -19.59
C ILE A 353 31.61 36.47 -21.09
N LYS A 354 30.77 37.35 -21.66
CA LYS A 354 30.82 37.72 -23.09
C LYS A 354 32.18 38.31 -23.50
N LYS A 355 32.80 39.11 -22.62
CA LYS A 355 34.15 39.62 -22.79
C LYS A 355 35.19 38.49 -22.82
N LEU A 356 35.14 37.55 -21.88
CA LEU A 356 36.05 36.39 -21.87
C LEU A 356 35.82 35.47 -23.10
N GLU A 357 34.58 35.29 -23.55
CA GLU A 357 34.25 34.56 -24.78
C GLU A 357 34.84 35.23 -26.03
N SER A 358 34.81 36.58 -26.10
CA SER A 358 35.49 37.33 -27.16
C SER A 358 37.02 37.22 -27.12
N GLN A 359 37.60 36.89 -25.96
CA GLN A 359 39.03 36.59 -25.79
C GLN A 359 39.37 35.12 -26.08
N GLY A 360 38.39 34.29 -26.45
CA GLY A 360 38.59 32.90 -26.87
C GLY A 360 38.26 31.85 -25.82
N TYR A 361 37.79 32.23 -24.64
CA TYR A 361 37.28 31.29 -23.63
C TYR A 361 35.90 30.71 -24.02
N GLU A 362 35.50 29.64 -23.34
CA GLU A 362 34.15 29.07 -23.37
C GLU A 362 33.65 28.86 -21.93
N LEU A 363 32.37 29.16 -21.67
CA LEU A 363 31.77 28.96 -20.35
C LEU A 363 31.60 27.47 -20.01
N VAL A 364 32.12 27.03 -18.86
CA VAL A 364 31.92 25.68 -18.31
C VAL A 364 30.79 25.67 -17.29
N SER A 365 30.76 26.63 -16.37
CA SER A 365 29.69 26.75 -15.38
C SER A 365 29.58 28.15 -14.79
N ASN A 366 28.36 28.56 -14.45
CA ASN A 366 28.10 29.79 -13.70
C ASN A 366 27.48 29.46 -12.34
N GLY A 367 28.25 29.65 -11.27
CA GLY A 367 27.81 29.49 -9.89
C GLY A 367 27.13 30.73 -9.29
N PHE A 368 27.13 31.87 -10.00
CA PHE A 368 26.35 33.05 -9.63
C PHE A 368 25.00 33.03 -10.37
N LYS A 369 23.93 33.46 -9.69
CA LYS A 369 22.58 33.54 -10.27
C LYS A 369 21.94 34.87 -9.88
N GLU A 370 21.21 35.49 -10.80
CA GLU A 370 20.47 36.72 -10.47
C GLU A 370 19.44 36.43 -9.37
N GLY A 371 19.26 37.38 -8.46
CA GLY A 371 18.38 37.23 -7.29
C GLY A 371 19.01 36.57 -6.06
N VAL A 372 20.28 36.13 -6.08
CA VAL A 372 21.00 35.74 -4.85
C VAL A 372 21.10 36.92 -3.89
N LYS A 373 21.19 36.62 -2.58
CA LYS A 373 21.12 37.59 -1.50
C LYS A 373 22.34 37.50 -0.59
N PHE A 374 22.67 38.61 0.05
CA PHE A 374 23.70 38.61 1.09
C PHE A 374 23.25 37.77 2.30
N GLU A 375 23.94 36.67 2.57
CA GLU A 375 23.70 35.79 3.74
C GLU A 375 24.53 36.21 4.96
N THR A 376 24.07 35.89 6.19
CA THR A 376 24.91 35.99 7.40
C THR A 376 25.98 34.91 7.36
N ASN A 377 27.26 35.28 7.35
CA ASN A 377 28.34 34.33 7.00
C ASN A 377 29.54 34.36 7.98
N ASP A 378 29.30 34.62 9.27
CA ASP A 378 30.34 34.75 10.33
C ASP A 378 31.51 35.68 9.98
N GLY A 379 31.25 36.77 9.25
CA GLY A 379 32.27 37.71 8.77
C GLY A 379 33.10 37.23 7.57
N LYS A 380 32.78 36.07 6.98
CA LYS A 380 33.44 35.52 5.78
C LYS A 380 32.78 36.06 4.51
N GLU A 381 33.59 36.29 3.47
CA GLU A 381 33.09 36.70 2.15
C GLU A 381 32.38 35.54 1.43
N GLN A 382 31.23 35.82 0.80
CA GLN A 382 30.48 34.86 0.00
C GLN A 382 31.15 34.73 -1.38
N VAL A 383 31.76 33.58 -1.67
CA VAL A 383 32.52 33.36 -2.91
C VAL A 383 31.70 32.57 -3.92
N PHE A 384 31.26 33.24 -4.98
CA PHE A 384 30.67 32.62 -6.16
C PHE A 384 31.75 32.38 -7.22
N LYS A 385 31.59 31.33 -8.02
CA LYS A 385 32.58 30.93 -9.03
C LYS A 385 31.94 30.80 -10.41
N VAL A 386 32.56 31.43 -11.40
CA VAL A 386 32.29 31.22 -12.83
C VAL A 386 33.51 30.47 -13.38
N VAL A 387 33.32 29.31 -13.96
CA VAL A 387 34.41 28.50 -14.52
C VAL A 387 34.37 28.60 -16.03
N MET A 388 35.51 29.00 -16.61
CA MET A 388 35.77 29.08 -18.04
C MET A 388 36.81 28.01 -18.41
N LYS A 389 36.84 27.62 -19.68
CA LYS A 389 37.89 26.80 -20.29
C LYS A 389 38.39 27.47 -21.56
N HIS A 390 39.52 27.05 -22.09
CA HIS A 390 40.00 27.51 -23.39
C HIS A 390 39.06 27.00 -24.50
N GLY A 391 38.78 27.86 -25.48
CA GLY A 391 38.19 27.46 -26.75
C GLY A 391 39.28 27.05 -27.75
N TYR A 392 38.96 26.08 -28.60
CA TYR A 392 39.91 25.52 -29.57
C TYR A 392 39.45 25.76 -31.01
N ALA A 393 40.38 26.14 -31.88
CA ALA A 393 40.14 26.32 -33.30
C ALA A 393 40.74 25.14 -34.09
N LYS A 394 39.90 24.44 -34.84
CA LYS A 394 40.30 23.39 -35.79
C LYS A 394 40.53 23.99 -37.16
N ILE A 395 41.77 23.87 -37.67
CA ILE A 395 42.20 24.43 -38.95
C ILE A 395 42.47 23.27 -39.93
N THR A 396 41.55 23.02 -40.85
CA THR A 396 41.68 22.02 -41.92
C THR A 396 42.48 22.57 -43.11
N PRO A 397 43.12 21.71 -43.93
CA PRO A 397 43.99 22.13 -45.05
C PRO A 397 43.22 22.65 -46.28
N ASP A 398 41.91 22.47 -46.32
CA ASP A 398 41.02 22.69 -47.47
C ASP A 398 40.00 23.83 -47.29
N GLN A 399 39.85 24.36 -46.07
CA GLN A 399 38.86 25.42 -45.77
C GLN A 399 39.09 26.70 -46.61
N PRO A 400 38.02 27.46 -46.92
CA PRO A 400 38.12 28.63 -47.80
C PRO A 400 38.92 29.81 -47.22
N ASN A 401 39.13 29.87 -45.89
CA ASN A 401 39.79 31.00 -45.21
C ASN A 401 40.85 30.53 -44.20
N ILE A 402 41.85 29.77 -44.64
CA ILE A 402 42.98 29.36 -43.79
C ILE A 402 43.66 30.60 -43.18
N PRO A 403 43.85 30.66 -41.84
CA PRO A 403 44.42 31.81 -41.17
C PRO A 403 45.87 32.07 -41.56
N LYS A 404 46.30 33.32 -41.43
CA LYS A 404 47.68 33.75 -41.67
C LYS A 404 48.41 33.89 -40.33
N PRO A 405 49.61 33.30 -40.15
CA PRO A 405 50.42 33.51 -38.96
C PRO A 405 50.58 35.00 -38.61
N SER A 406 50.68 35.29 -37.31
CA SER A 406 50.73 36.65 -36.74
C SER A 406 49.50 37.55 -36.93
N THR A 407 48.41 37.09 -37.56
CA THR A 407 47.12 37.82 -37.51
C THR A 407 46.32 37.45 -36.24
N PRO A 408 45.44 38.32 -35.70
CA PRO A 408 44.64 38.01 -34.52
C PRO A 408 43.74 36.79 -34.70
N ILE A 409 43.54 36.01 -33.64
CA ILE A 409 42.61 34.88 -33.59
C ILE A 409 41.17 35.36 -33.43
N ASN A 410 40.96 36.31 -32.52
CA ASN A 410 39.66 36.90 -32.25
C ASN A 410 39.63 38.32 -32.91
N PRO A 411 38.77 38.58 -33.92
CA PRO A 411 38.80 39.85 -34.65
C PRO A 411 38.55 41.10 -33.79
N ASP A 412 37.75 40.95 -32.72
CA ASP A 412 37.39 42.03 -31.81
C ASP A 412 38.50 42.37 -30.79
N ASP A 413 39.54 41.53 -30.66
CA ASP A 413 40.75 41.81 -29.87
C ASP A 413 42.01 41.82 -30.77
N PRO A 414 42.30 42.94 -31.44
CA PRO A 414 43.46 43.06 -32.34
C PRO A 414 44.82 43.02 -31.63
N ASN A 415 44.85 43.11 -30.28
CA ASN A 415 46.06 43.01 -29.46
C ASN A 415 46.22 41.63 -28.80
N GLY A 416 45.17 40.82 -28.83
CA GLY A 416 45.10 39.50 -28.20
C GLY A 416 45.88 38.40 -28.93
N PRO A 417 45.55 37.13 -28.64
CA PRO A 417 46.22 35.96 -29.22
C PRO A 417 46.23 35.98 -30.75
N LYS A 418 47.35 35.55 -31.32
CA LYS A 418 47.60 35.54 -32.77
C LYS A 418 47.83 34.14 -33.28
N TRP A 419 47.46 33.89 -34.53
CA TRP A 419 47.68 32.59 -35.16
C TRP A 419 49.18 32.26 -35.18
N PRO A 420 49.58 31.05 -34.75
CA PRO A 420 50.98 30.64 -34.71
C PRO A 420 51.50 30.33 -36.12
N ASP A 421 52.81 30.11 -36.24
CA ASP A 421 53.37 29.44 -37.43
C ASP A 421 52.92 27.97 -37.49
N GLY A 422 52.95 27.34 -38.66
CA GLY A 422 52.53 25.93 -38.82
C GLY A 422 51.04 25.72 -39.14
N VAL A 423 50.28 26.80 -39.33
CA VAL A 423 48.84 26.75 -39.67
C VAL A 423 48.48 27.43 -41.00
N SER A 424 49.47 27.91 -41.75
CA SER A 424 49.23 28.49 -43.08
C SER A 424 48.85 27.42 -44.11
N LYS A 425 48.39 27.83 -45.29
CA LYS A 425 48.00 26.89 -46.35
C LYS A 425 49.15 25.94 -46.72
N ASP A 426 50.38 26.45 -46.76
CA ASP A 426 51.57 25.71 -47.18
C ASP A 426 52.15 24.87 -46.02
N ASP A 427 51.84 25.20 -44.77
CA ASP A 427 52.16 24.35 -43.61
C ASP A 427 51.23 23.13 -43.51
N LEU A 428 49.99 23.26 -43.97
CA LEU A 428 48.93 22.26 -43.80
C LEU A 428 48.71 21.38 -45.04
N ASN A 429 49.22 21.78 -46.22
CA ASN A 429 49.18 21.01 -47.45
C ASN A 429 50.58 20.56 -47.87
N LYS A 430 50.68 19.37 -48.47
CA LYS A 430 51.92 18.86 -49.07
C LYS A 430 51.61 18.13 -50.36
N GLU A 431 52.34 18.45 -51.41
CA GLU A 431 52.30 17.72 -52.68
C GLU A 431 53.56 16.88 -52.85
N ILE A 432 53.44 15.70 -53.45
CA ILE A 432 54.55 14.86 -53.87
C ILE A 432 54.28 14.43 -55.31
N THR A 433 55.29 14.52 -56.18
CA THR A 433 55.14 14.31 -57.62
C THR A 433 55.97 13.15 -58.18
N ARG A 434 55.49 12.60 -59.30
CA ARG A 434 56.22 11.71 -60.20
C ARG A 434 56.21 12.27 -61.61
N THR A 435 57.38 12.57 -62.14
CA THR A 435 57.57 12.95 -63.55
C THR A 435 58.08 11.76 -64.34
N ILE A 436 57.33 11.36 -65.37
CA ILE A 436 57.70 10.31 -66.33
C ILE A 436 58.22 11.01 -67.59
N ASN A 437 59.49 10.80 -67.93
CA ASN A 437 60.11 11.30 -69.16
C ASN A 437 60.29 10.16 -70.16
N TYR A 438 59.98 10.41 -71.43
CA TYR A 438 60.24 9.49 -72.53
C TYR A 438 61.48 9.98 -73.29
N VAL A 439 62.56 9.21 -73.25
CA VAL A 439 63.89 9.59 -73.75
C VAL A 439 64.49 8.54 -74.69
N ASN A 440 65.39 8.94 -75.56
CA ASN A 440 66.21 8.02 -76.33
C ASN A 440 67.46 7.55 -75.54
N GLY A 441 68.29 6.69 -76.14
CA GLY A 441 69.54 6.21 -75.54
C GLY A 441 70.60 7.27 -75.20
N SER A 442 70.49 8.52 -75.70
CA SER A 442 71.34 9.65 -75.30
C SER A 442 70.71 10.52 -74.21
N GLY A 443 69.59 10.11 -73.61
CA GLY A 443 68.85 10.87 -72.60
C GLY A 443 68.07 12.07 -73.15
N THR A 444 68.01 12.23 -74.48
CA THR A 444 67.26 13.31 -75.12
C THR A 444 65.76 12.98 -75.06
N LYS A 445 64.95 13.93 -74.58
CA LYS A 445 63.50 13.79 -74.50
C LYS A 445 62.87 13.77 -75.90
N ILE A 446 62.07 12.73 -76.19
CA ILE A 446 61.47 12.48 -77.50
C ILE A 446 59.93 12.54 -77.51
N ALA A 447 59.28 12.58 -76.34
CA ALA A 447 57.84 12.83 -76.21
C ALA A 447 57.54 13.69 -74.95
N PRO A 448 56.36 14.32 -74.84
CA PRO A 448 55.94 15.09 -73.66
C PRO A 448 56.01 14.26 -72.38
N SER A 449 56.41 14.86 -71.25
CA SER A 449 56.47 14.15 -69.96
C SER A 449 55.08 14.06 -69.35
N VAL A 450 54.75 12.92 -68.72
CA VAL A 450 53.56 12.79 -67.87
C VAL A 450 53.94 13.13 -66.44
N VAL A 451 53.23 14.08 -65.82
CA VAL A 451 53.36 14.40 -64.39
C VAL A 451 52.15 13.87 -63.65
N GLN A 452 52.38 13.26 -62.50
CA GLN A 452 51.35 12.76 -61.59
C GLN A 452 51.64 13.30 -60.19
N SER A 453 50.63 13.79 -59.49
CA SER A 453 50.73 14.27 -58.11
C SER A 453 49.94 13.39 -57.14
N VAL A 454 50.35 13.40 -55.88
CA VAL A 454 49.57 12.96 -54.73
C VAL A 454 49.59 14.09 -53.71
N HIS A 455 48.42 14.47 -53.21
CA HIS A 455 48.26 15.53 -52.22
C HIS A 455 48.04 14.92 -50.83
N PHE A 456 48.67 15.52 -49.83
CA PHE A 456 48.50 15.23 -48.42
C PHE A 456 48.08 16.51 -47.69
N GLY A 457 47.28 16.34 -46.64
CA GLY A 457 46.84 17.43 -45.78
C GLY A 457 46.93 17.03 -44.31
N ARG A 458 47.02 18.02 -43.42
CA ARG A 458 46.94 17.81 -41.96
C ARG A 458 46.09 18.89 -41.31
N THR A 459 45.35 18.52 -40.27
CA THR A 459 44.43 19.40 -39.56
C THR A 459 45.06 19.85 -38.26
N ALA A 460 45.31 21.15 -38.09
CA ALA A 460 45.90 21.73 -36.88
C ALA A 460 44.83 22.09 -35.84
N ILE A 461 45.19 22.01 -34.55
CA ILE A 461 44.37 22.46 -33.43
C ILE A 461 45.11 23.58 -32.68
N VAL A 462 44.48 24.75 -32.58
CA VAL A 462 45.04 25.96 -31.97
C VAL A 462 44.23 26.38 -30.74
N ASP A 463 44.94 26.77 -29.68
CA ASP A 463 44.39 27.41 -28.48
C ASP A 463 44.03 28.87 -28.77
N LYS A 464 42.74 29.23 -28.63
CA LYS A 464 42.27 30.60 -28.89
C LYS A 464 42.67 31.62 -27.82
N VAL A 465 42.98 31.17 -26.60
CA VAL A 465 43.34 32.00 -25.44
C VAL A 465 44.85 32.22 -25.37
N THR A 466 45.66 31.23 -25.74
CA THR A 466 47.14 31.34 -25.70
C THR A 466 47.81 31.50 -27.06
N GLY A 467 47.08 31.31 -28.16
CA GLY A 467 47.61 31.39 -29.53
C GLY A 467 48.55 30.25 -29.91
N LYS A 468 48.62 29.18 -29.11
CA LYS A 468 49.55 28.06 -29.31
C LYS A 468 48.96 27.00 -30.22
N LEU A 469 49.77 26.49 -31.14
CA LEU A 469 49.51 25.22 -31.81
C LEU A 469 49.64 24.10 -30.77
N LEU A 470 48.53 23.43 -30.46
CA LEU A 470 48.50 22.33 -29.49
C LEU A 470 48.92 21.00 -30.11
N GLY A 471 48.74 20.87 -31.43
CA GLY A 471 49.04 19.67 -32.20
C GLY A 471 48.08 19.52 -33.37
N TYR A 472 47.85 18.29 -33.80
CA TYR A 472 47.07 17.96 -35.00
C TYR A 472 46.01 16.89 -34.71
N SER A 473 44.94 16.91 -35.50
CA SER A 473 43.93 15.83 -35.57
C SER A 473 44.20 14.92 -36.78
N THR A 474 44.26 13.62 -36.50
CA THR A 474 44.31 12.52 -37.49
C THR A 474 42.94 11.86 -37.69
N ASP A 475 41.88 12.38 -37.08
CA ASP A 475 40.52 11.81 -37.10
C ASP A 475 39.42 12.82 -37.50
N GLY A 476 39.80 14.07 -37.83
CA GLY A 476 38.93 15.16 -38.24
C GLY A 476 38.18 15.86 -37.09
N LYS A 477 38.33 15.40 -35.85
CA LYS A 477 37.65 15.98 -34.67
C LYS A 477 38.45 17.12 -34.05
N ASP A 478 37.77 17.85 -33.17
CA ASP A 478 38.26 19.07 -32.51
C ASP A 478 39.15 18.75 -31.29
N GLN A 479 40.05 17.78 -31.45
CA GLN A 479 40.97 17.28 -30.42
C GLN A 479 42.35 16.95 -31.03
N VAL A 480 43.40 17.12 -30.23
CA VAL A 480 44.77 16.73 -30.60
C VAL A 480 44.90 15.21 -30.46
N THR A 481 45.15 14.52 -31.58
CA THR A 481 45.48 13.08 -31.57
C THR A 481 46.99 12.84 -31.69
N THR A 482 47.74 13.81 -32.21
CA THR A 482 49.21 13.78 -32.28
C THR A 482 49.81 15.18 -32.12
N THR A 483 50.88 15.30 -31.33
CA THR A 483 51.76 16.49 -31.32
C THR A 483 52.87 16.39 -32.35
N ASP A 484 53.13 15.19 -32.88
CA ASP A 484 54.05 14.93 -33.98
C ASP A 484 53.36 15.27 -35.31
N GLY A 485 53.85 16.33 -35.96
CA GLY A 485 53.30 16.85 -37.21
C GLY A 485 53.67 16.07 -38.48
N ASP A 486 54.65 15.15 -38.42
CA ASP A 486 54.96 14.24 -39.54
C ASP A 486 54.06 12.99 -39.50
N LYS A 487 53.58 12.60 -38.31
CA LYS A 487 52.50 11.60 -38.16
C LYS A 487 51.11 12.14 -38.50
N ALA A 488 50.95 13.45 -38.68
CA ALA A 488 49.66 14.10 -38.91
C ALA A 488 49.16 14.08 -40.36
N TRP A 489 50.00 13.71 -41.33
CA TRP A 489 49.68 13.75 -42.77
C TRP A 489 48.68 12.67 -43.18
N GLN A 490 47.50 13.10 -43.63
CA GLN A 490 46.47 12.30 -44.26
C GLN A 490 46.49 12.50 -45.79
N VAL A 491 46.04 11.52 -46.57
CA VAL A 491 45.90 11.67 -48.02
C VAL A 491 44.66 12.50 -48.37
N ILE A 492 44.79 13.43 -49.33
CA ILE A 492 43.67 14.09 -49.99
C ILE A 492 43.41 13.36 -51.31
N GLY A 493 42.35 12.54 -51.34
CA GLY A 493 41.98 11.74 -52.52
C GLY A 493 42.79 10.44 -52.67
N SER A 494 43.50 10.29 -53.79
CA SER A 494 44.26 9.06 -54.10
C SER A 494 45.70 9.15 -53.58
N ASN A 495 46.15 8.16 -52.81
CA ASN A 495 47.57 8.04 -52.42
C ASN A 495 48.42 7.32 -53.48
N LYS A 496 47.92 7.14 -54.70
CA LYS A 496 48.59 6.39 -55.76
C LYS A 496 48.80 7.20 -57.03
N TYR A 497 50.01 7.13 -57.55
CA TYR A 497 50.29 7.42 -58.96
C TYR A 497 49.73 6.27 -59.80
N LYS A 498 48.79 6.56 -60.70
CA LYS A 498 48.21 5.57 -61.63
C LYS A 498 49.27 4.95 -62.55
N SER A 499 49.02 3.74 -63.04
CA SER A 499 49.82 3.17 -64.13
C SER A 499 49.75 4.05 -65.39
N VAL A 500 50.82 4.10 -66.17
CA VAL A 500 50.90 4.88 -67.43
C VAL A 500 51.60 4.05 -68.50
N ASP A 501 50.90 3.76 -69.60
CA ASP A 501 51.49 3.09 -70.76
C ASP A 501 52.46 4.03 -71.50
N SER A 502 53.58 3.48 -71.98
CA SER A 502 54.58 4.25 -72.71
C SER A 502 54.12 4.45 -74.16
N PRO A 503 53.97 5.71 -74.65
CA PRO A 503 53.35 5.99 -75.94
C PRO A 503 54.20 5.48 -77.11
N SER A 504 53.56 5.15 -78.23
CA SER A 504 54.26 4.91 -79.50
C SER A 504 54.88 6.21 -80.02
N VAL A 505 56.20 6.22 -80.25
CA VAL A 505 56.94 7.40 -80.75
C VAL A 505 57.51 7.08 -82.13
N SER A 506 57.18 7.88 -83.14
CA SER A 506 57.61 7.62 -84.52
C SER A 506 59.14 7.63 -84.66
N GLY A 507 59.69 6.67 -85.40
CA GLY A 507 61.13 6.44 -85.52
C GLY A 507 61.76 5.66 -84.35
N TYR A 508 60.97 5.29 -83.33
CA TYR A 508 61.43 4.56 -82.15
C TYR A 508 60.56 3.33 -81.85
N THR A 509 61.16 2.34 -81.18
CA THR A 509 60.54 1.09 -80.73
C THR A 509 61.02 0.73 -79.32
N ASP A 510 60.45 -0.34 -78.77
CA ASP A 510 60.89 -1.03 -77.56
C ASP A 510 61.03 -0.10 -76.33
N PRO A 511 59.95 0.58 -75.90
CA PRO A 511 59.95 1.37 -74.68
C PRO A 511 60.29 0.51 -73.46
N SER A 512 61.25 0.96 -72.66
CA SER A 512 61.73 0.29 -71.45
C SER A 512 61.64 1.23 -70.24
N PRO A 513 60.71 1.01 -69.29
CA PRO A 513 59.62 0.02 -69.34
C PRO A 513 58.51 0.41 -70.33
N SER A 514 57.81 -0.60 -70.87
CA SER A 514 56.66 -0.39 -71.77
C SER A 514 55.42 0.12 -71.05
N VAL A 515 55.34 -0.08 -69.73
CA VAL A 515 54.33 0.48 -68.84
C VAL A 515 55.01 0.94 -67.55
N VAL A 516 54.80 2.18 -67.14
CA VAL A 516 55.25 2.69 -65.83
C VAL A 516 54.19 2.35 -64.79
N SER A 517 54.46 1.33 -64.00
CA SER A 517 53.53 0.77 -63.00
C SER A 517 52.98 1.80 -62.01
N GLU A 518 51.83 1.46 -61.44
CA GLU A 518 51.28 2.12 -60.25
C GLU A 518 52.29 2.15 -59.08
N LYS A 519 52.35 3.26 -58.34
CA LYS A 519 53.06 3.36 -57.05
C LYS A 519 52.14 4.00 -56.01
N THR A 520 52.00 3.36 -54.84
CA THR A 520 51.50 3.99 -53.62
C THR A 520 52.56 4.92 -53.02
N VAL A 521 52.15 6.12 -52.65
CA VAL A 521 52.96 7.21 -52.11
C VAL A 521 52.67 7.38 -50.63
N VAL A 522 53.69 7.70 -49.84
CA VAL A 522 53.56 8.05 -48.42
C VAL A 522 54.06 9.47 -48.17
N ALA A 523 53.58 10.14 -47.13
CA ALA A 523 53.91 11.54 -46.86
C ALA A 523 55.42 11.82 -46.61
N SER A 524 56.22 10.78 -46.37
CA SER A 524 57.69 10.84 -46.23
C SER A 524 58.46 10.57 -47.54
N ASP A 525 57.79 10.27 -48.65
CA ASP A 525 58.41 10.22 -49.97
C ASP A 525 58.97 11.59 -50.39
N LYS A 526 59.82 11.58 -51.42
CA LYS A 526 60.26 12.76 -52.16
C LYS A 526 59.76 12.70 -53.60
N ASP A 527 59.81 13.83 -54.30
CA ASP A 527 59.59 13.88 -55.74
C ASP A 527 60.47 12.89 -56.48
N SER A 528 59.91 12.30 -57.53
CA SER A 528 60.51 11.17 -58.24
C SER A 528 60.50 11.37 -59.76
N ILE A 529 61.57 10.92 -60.41
CA ILE A 529 61.70 10.95 -61.86
C ILE A 529 61.84 9.52 -62.37
N VAL A 530 61.02 9.15 -63.35
CA VAL A 530 61.11 7.88 -64.08
C VAL A 530 61.45 8.20 -65.53
N ASN A 531 62.55 7.64 -66.05
CA ASN A 531 62.93 7.79 -67.44
C ASN A 531 62.63 6.48 -68.18
N VAL A 532 61.70 6.52 -69.13
CA VAL A 532 61.46 5.44 -70.10
C VAL A 532 62.42 5.62 -71.26
N GLN A 533 63.24 4.61 -71.54
CA GLN A 533 64.17 4.62 -72.67
C GLN A 533 63.57 3.97 -73.91
N TYR A 534 63.86 4.51 -75.09
CA TYR A 534 63.43 4.00 -76.38
C TYR A 534 64.63 3.70 -77.30
N THR A 535 64.49 2.64 -78.10
CA THR A 535 65.46 2.21 -79.11
C THR A 535 65.08 2.82 -80.47
N PRO A 536 65.99 3.45 -81.23
CA PRO A 536 65.69 3.94 -82.58
C PRO A 536 65.44 2.78 -83.54
N VAL A 537 64.49 2.93 -84.47
CA VAL A 537 64.17 1.89 -85.47
C VAL A 537 65.25 1.85 -86.54
N SER A 538 65.99 0.75 -86.60
CA SER A 538 66.98 0.48 -87.64
C SER A 538 66.30 0.30 -89.01
N THR A 539 66.66 1.13 -89.99
CA THR A 539 66.15 1.03 -91.36
C THR A 539 66.71 -0.23 -92.06
N PRO A 540 65.88 -1.10 -92.66
CA PRO A 540 66.36 -2.19 -93.50
C PRO A 540 66.98 -1.66 -94.80
N ILE A 541 68.00 -2.36 -95.30
CA ILE A 541 68.69 -2.03 -96.56
C ILE A 541 67.89 -2.63 -97.74
N PRO A 542 67.58 -1.87 -98.81
CA PRO A 542 66.84 -2.39 -99.96
C PRO A 542 67.72 -3.24 -100.90
N GLU A 543 67.10 -4.25 -101.52
CA GLU A 543 67.75 -5.14 -102.52
C GLU A 543 67.71 -4.57 -103.95
N PRO A 544 68.64 -4.95 -104.85
CA PRO A 544 68.80 -4.34 -106.19
C PRO A 544 67.92 -4.95 -107.31
N GLN A 545 67.78 -4.19 -108.40
CA GLN A 545 66.82 -4.37 -109.50
C GLN A 545 67.41 -5.08 -110.76
N PRO A 546 66.63 -5.87 -111.52
CA PRO A 546 67.01 -6.46 -112.82
C PRO A 546 66.55 -5.67 -114.07
N GLU A 547 67.04 -6.04 -115.26
CA GLU A 547 66.83 -5.37 -116.56
C GLU A 547 67.02 -6.37 -117.75
N PRO A 548 66.64 -6.10 -119.03
CA PRO A 548 65.27 -5.92 -119.56
C PRO A 548 64.85 -6.92 -120.69
N THR A 549 63.67 -6.69 -121.29
CA THR A 549 62.88 -7.54 -122.23
C THR A 549 63.16 -7.35 -123.74
N PRO A 550 62.51 -8.14 -124.62
CA PRO A 550 61.70 -7.53 -125.71
C PRO A 550 60.34 -8.20 -126.04
N THR A 551 59.61 -7.60 -127.00
CA THR A 551 58.15 -7.64 -127.30
C THR A 551 57.66 -8.77 -128.26
N PRO A 552 56.32 -8.97 -128.46
CA PRO A 552 55.62 -8.30 -129.59
C PRO A 552 54.14 -7.85 -129.35
N THR A 553 53.65 -6.98 -130.26
CA THR A 553 52.27 -6.44 -130.46
C THR A 553 51.55 -7.16 -131.64
N PRO A 554 50.31 -6.81 -132.11
CA PRO A 554 49.30 -5.79 -131.73
C PRO A 554 47.90 -6.44 -131.40
N GLU A 555 46.65 -6.03 -131.72
CA GLU A 555 45.90 -4.95 -132.47
C GLU A 555 44.47 -4.78 -131.79
N PRO A 556 43.41 -4.06 -132.29
CA PRO A 556 42.46 -3.35 -131.39
C PRO A 556 40.92 -3.52 -131.59
N GLU A 557 40.15 -2.93 -130.66
CA GLU A 557 38.74 -2.42 -130.71
C GLU A 557 37.56 -3.33 -131.14
N PRO A 558 36.39 -3.19 -130.47
CA PRO A 558 35.32 -2.31 -131.02
C PRO A 558 34.55 -1.45 -129.99
N THR A 559 33.68 -0.57 -130.51
CA THR A 559 32.84 0.43 -129.80
C THR A 559 31.34 0.03 -129.83
N PRO A 560 30.33 0.89 -129.48
CA PRO A 560 29.94 1.33 -128.13
C PRO A 560 28.42 1.17 -127.79
N ILE A 561 27.94 1.84 -126.71
CA ILE A 561 26.53 2.17 -126.30
C ILE A 561 25.63 1.02 -125.69
N PRO A 562 24.39 1.23 -125.13
CA PRO A 562 24.18 1.03 -123.67
C PRO A 562 22.90 0.26 -123.20
N GLN A 563 22.67 0.24 -121.86
CA GLN A 563 21.44 -0.17 -121.13
C GLN A 563 21.09 -1.69 -121.15
N PRO A 564 20.22 -2.24 -120.25
CA PRO A 564 19.26 -1.58 -119.33
C PRO A 564 19.27 -2.06 -117.83
N HIS A 565 18.36 -1.50 -117.02
CA HIS A 565 17.85 -2.07 -115.74
C HIS A 565 16.86 -3.24 -116.03
N PRO A 566 16.58 -4.24 -115.14
CA PRO A 566 16.29 -4.04 -113.69
C PRO A 566 16.67 -5.17 -112.66
N GLN A 567 16.58 -4.84 -111.35
CA GLN A 567 15.98 -5.58 -110.17
C GLN A 567 16.17 -7.12 -109.96
N PRO A 568 16.26 -7.69 -108.72
CA PRO A 568 16.58 -7.18 -107.35
C PRO A 568 17.64 -8.00 -106.54
N GLU A 569 17.93 -7.56 -105.29
CA GLU A 569 18.14 -8.29 -103.98
C GLU A 569 18.92 -9.64 -103.86
N PRO A 570 19.49 -10.00 -102.66
CA PRO A 570 19.08 -9.58 -101.30
C PRO A 570 20.15 -9.17 -100.26
N THR A 571 19.65 -8.45 -99.25
CA THR A 571 20.15 -8.20 -97.86
C THR A 571 19.64 -9.30 -96.90
N PRO A 572 19.75 -9.24 -95.55
CA PRO A 572 20.40 -8.30 -94.59
C PRO A 572 21.52 -9.00 -93.76
N ASP A 573 22.14 -8.51 -92.68
CA ASP A 573 21.75 -7.54 -91.62
C ASP A 573 22.87 -6.58 -91.16
N GLU A 574 22.50 -5.66 -90.26
CA GLU A 574 23.03 -4.29 -90.12
C GLU A 574 24.05 -4.06 -88.96
N PRO A 575 24.99 -3.11 -89.08
CA PRO A 575 25.84 -2.64 -87.98
C PRO A 575 25.28 -1.38 -87.27
N THR A 576 25.23 -1.38 -85.93
CA THR A 576 24.79 -0.22 -85.12
C THR A 576 25.93 0.50 -84.37
N PRO A 577 26.03 1.85 -84.41
CA PRO A 577 27.06 2.63 -83.72
C PRO A 577 26.61 3.30 -82.40
N GLN A 578 27.61 3.66 -81.57
CA GLN A 578 27.70 4.76 -80.60
C GLN A 578 26.52 5.09 -79.64
N PRO A 579 26.79 5.14 -78.31
CA PRO A 579 26.04 5.94 -77.34
C PRO A 579 26.80 7.20 -76.89
N GLU A 580 26.18 8.37 -77.07
CA GLU A 580 26.36 9.57 -76.22
C GLU A 580 24.97 10.01 -75.69
N PRO A 581 24.89 11.06 -74.84
CA PRO A 581 24.30 10.95 -73.50
C PRO A 581 22.77 10.73 -73.47
N GLN A 582 22.28 10.11 -72.39
CA GLN A 582 20.85 10.07 -72.10
C GLN A 582 20.35 11.44 -71.58
N PRO A 583 19.25 11.99 -72.12
CA PRO A 583 18.65 13.23 -71.63
C PRO A 583 17.76 13.02 -70.39
N GLU A 584 17.47 14.12 -69.71
CA GLU A 584 16.45 14.27 -68.67
C GLU A 584 15.08 14.55 -69.35
N PRO A 585 13.96 13.95 -68.90
CA PRO A 585 12.66 14.11 -69.56
C PRO A 585 11.87 15.35 -69.06
N ASP A 586 11.56 16.25 -69.99
CA ASP A 586 10.74 17.46 -69.78
C ASP A 586 9.26 17.18 -69.45
N VAL A 587 8.60 18.19 -68.88
CA VAL A 587 7.15 18.22 -68.57
C VAL A 587 6.42 19.24 -69.45
N PRO A 588 5.24 18.88 -70.01
CA PRO A 588 4.13 19.85 -70.11
C PRO A 588 2.78 19.22 -69.66
N ALA A 589 2.04 19.81 -68.70
CA ALA A 589 1.08 20.93 -68.84
C ALA A 589 -0.33 20.48 -69.33
N PRO A 590 -1.48 21.15 -69.04
CA PRO A 590 -1.73 22.56 -68.62
C PRO A 590 -1.94 22.73 -67.09
N HIS A 591 -1.70 23.89 -66.43
CA HIS A 591 -2.14 25.31 -66.56
C HIS A 591 -3.51 25.66 -65.94
N GLY A 592 -3.57 26.83 -65.27
CA GLY A 592 -4.64 27.27 -64.36
C GLY A 592 -4.24 27.01 -62.90
N GLU A 593 -3.59 27.90 -62.13
CA GLU A 593 -3.69 29.38 -62.04
C GLU A 593 -5.11 29.85 -61.67
N ASP A 594 -5.37 30.01 -60.37
CA ASP A 594 -5.78 31.32 -59.78
C ASP A 594 -5.91 31.26 -58.23
N GLU A 595 -5.46 32.34 -57.58
CA GLU A 595 -5.86 32.82 -56.23
C GLU A 595 -7.09 33.78 -56.40
N PRO A 596 -7.81 34.29 -55.38
CA PRO A 596 -7.64 34.20 -53.92
C PRO A 596 -8.98 34.04 -53.11
N ASP A 597 -8.93 34.41 -51.83
CA ASP A 597 -10.00 34.99 -50.97
C ASP A 597 -11.23 34.16 -50.51
N ASN A 598 -11.18 33.78 -49.22
CA ASN A 598 -11.95 34.36 -48.09
C ASN A 598 -13.48 34.60 -48.24
N PRO A 599 -14.29 34.19 -47.22
CA PRO A 599 -14.66 35.19 -46.19
C PRO A 599 -14.75 34.68 -44.73
N ASN A 600 -14.23 35.51 -43.81
CA ASN A 600 -14.70 35.99 -42.48
C ASN A 600 -15.83 35.21 -41.75
N ASN A 601 -15.93 35.14 -40.42
CA ASN A 601 -15.23 35.72 -39.25
C ASN A 601 -15.42 34.73 -38.06
N GLU A 602 -14.95 34.87 -36.80
CA GLU A 602 -14.39 35.93 -35.95
C GLU A 602 -13.51 35.20 -34.87
N GLY A 603 -12.44 35.78 -34.30
CA GLY A 603 -12.44 36.44 -32.98
C GLY A 603 -12.57 35.50 -31.75
N ASP A 604 -11.73 35.54 -30.70
CA ASP A 604 -10.56 36.40 -30.46
C ASP A 604 -9.66 35.94 -29.25
N ASN A 605 -8.38 36.33 -29.28
CA ASN A 605 -7.41 36.62 -28.18
C ASN A 605 -7.02 35.67 -26.98
N VAL A 606 -5.69 35.46 -26.86
CA VAL A 606 -4.79 35.61 -25.66
C VAL A 606 -4.61 34.49 -24.58
N VAL A 607 -3.40 33.91 -24.59
CA VAL A 607 -2.42 33.58 -23.49
C VAL A 607 -2.91 33.13 -22.09
N THR A 608 -2.32 32.04 -21.52
CA THR A 608 -1.65 31.98 -20.17
C THR A 608 -1.52 30.55 -19.56
N GLN A 609 -0.30 30.18 -19.13
CA GLN A 609 0.09 29.16 -18.12
C GLN A 609 -0.31 27.67 -18.24
N ALA A 610 0.28 26.87 -17.34
CA ALA A 610 0.06 25.44 -17.12
C ALA A 610 -0.24 25.18 -15.61
N GLN A 611 -0.32 23.90 -15.22
CA GLN A 611 -0.53 23.39 -13.84
C GLN A 611 -2.00 23.42 -13.34
N PRO A 612 -2.39 22.54 -12.39
CA PRO A 612 -3.16 21.36 -12.82
C PRO A 612 -4.45 21.10 -12.01
N GLN A 613 -5.26 20.13 -12.47
CA GLN A 613 -6.41 19.61 -11.71
C GLN A 613 -6.48 18.07 -11.72
N THR A 614 -7.11 17.53 -10.69
CA THR A 614 -7.32 16.10 -10.41
C THR A 614 -8.62 15.57 -11.02
N PRO A 615 -8.75 14.24 -11.17
CA PRO A 615 -10.06 13.56 -11.17
C PRO A 615 -10.28 12.74 -9.89
N ILE A 616 -11.55 12.56 -9.51
CA ILE A 616 -12.04 11.71 -8.42
C ILE A 616 -13.01 10.67 -9.01
N LEU A 617 -13.27 9.55 -8.32
CA LEU A 617 -14.01 8.40 -8.83
C LEU A 617 -15.52 8.63 -9.10
N ALA A 618 -16.01 8.01 -10.16
CA ALA A 618 -17.35 7.39 -10.31
C ALA A 618 -17.16 6.16 -11.22
N SER A 619 -17.56 4.94 -10.86
CA SER A 619 -18.92 4.39 -10.69
C SER A 619 -19.76 4.34 -11.98
N ASN A 620 -20.17 3.12 -12.36
CA ASN A 620 -21.11 2.83 -13.45
C ASN A 620 -22.03 1.65 -13.06
N ASN A 621 -23.32 1.82 -13.33
CA ASN A 621 -24.45 0.90 -13.63
C ASN A 621 -24.32 -0.62 -13.34
N GLY A 622 -25.32 -1.37 -12.86
CA GLY A 622 -26.67 -1.00 -12.37
C GLY A 622 -27.85 -1.47 -13.25
N GLU A 623 -28.61 -2.48 -12.78
CA GLU A 623 -30.05 -2.75 -13.06
C GLU A 623 -30.58 -3.69 -11.95
N ILE A 624 -31.54 -3.25 -11.10
CA ILE A 624 -33.01 -3.44 -11.18
C ILE A 624 -33.50 -4.89 -10.97
N SER A 625 -34.05 -5.15 -9.77
CA SER A 625 -35.49 -5.49 -9.60
C SER A 625 -35.88 -5.44 -8.12
N ASP A 626 -37.15 -5.14 -7.83
CA ASP A 626 -37.68 -4.91 -6.48
C ASP A 626 -38.43 -6.14 -5.95
N ASN A 627 -38.24 -6.47 -4.67
CA ASN A 627 -39.23 -7.20 -3.89
C ASN A 627 -39.02 -7.02 -2.38
N THR A 628 -40.12 -6.75 -1.68
CA THR A 628 -40.13 -6.49 -0.22
C THR A 628 -40.38 -7.77 0.59
N VAL A 629 -39.61 -8.02 1.67
CA VAL A 629 -40.05 -8.58 2.98
C VAL A 629 -38.86 -8.76 3.96
N LYS A 630 -39.16 -8.83 5.26
CA LYS A 630 -38.20 -8.95 6.40
C LYS A 630 -37.55 -10.34 6.55
N PRO A 631 -36.29 -10.40 7.04
CA PRO A 631 -35.82 -11.25 8.15
C PRO A 631 -35.89 -10.46 9.48
N HIS A 632 -36.16 -10.93 10.69
CA HIS A 632 -36.21 -12.25 11.36
C HIS A 632 -34.88 -13.01 11.46
N ALA A 633 -34.54 -13.48 12.66
CA ALA A 633 -33.21 -13.97 13.01
C ALA A 633 -33.11 -15.50 13.00
N GLN A 634 -31.87 -16.01 12.92
CA GLN A 634 -31.49 -17.32 13.46
C GLN A 634 -29.98 -17.40 13.73
N ASP A 635 -29.57 -18.47 14.41
CA ASP A 635 -28.45 -18.48 15.35
C ASP A 635 -27.02 -18.67 14.80
N GLU A 636 -26.06 -18.42 15.70
CA GLU A 636 -24.65 -18.80 15.57
C GLU A 636 -24.47 -20.34 15.54
N GLN A 637 -23.37 -20.82 14.95
CA GLN A 637 -22.95 -22.21 15.13
C GLN A 637 -21.45 -22.31 15.47
N LEU A 638 -21.15 -22.96 16.59
CA LEU A 638 -19.80 -23.25 17.08
C LEU A 638 -19.28 -24.60 16.55
N PRO A 639 -17.99 -24.74 16.21
CA PRO A 639 -17.39 -26.03 15.91
C PRO A 639 -17.12 -26.84 17.21
N GLN A 640 -17.41 -28.15 17.18
CA GLN A 640 -17.14 -29.08 18.28
C GLN A 640 -15.76 -29.76 18.19
N THR A 641 -15.32 -30.30 19.34
CA THR A 641 -14.10 -31.09 19.54
C THR A 641 -14.26 -32.57 19.18
N GLY A 642 -13.17 -33.25 18.82
CA GLY A 642 -13.09 -34.71 18.73
C GLY A 642 -11.70 -35.25 19.10
N GLN A 643 -11.65 -36.42 19.75
CA GLN A 643 -10.42 -37.09 20.24
C GLN A 643 -10.56 -38.62 20.06
N ALA A 644 -9.51 -39.29 19.56
CA ALA A 644 -9.32 -40.75 19.68
C ALA A 644 -7.86 -41.19 19.37
N ASP A 645 -7.06 -41.31 20.42
CA ASP A 645 -6.34 -42.53 20.84
C ASP A 645 -5.54 -43.45 19.87
N ASN A 646 -4.24 -43.58 20.21
CA ASN A 646 -3.42 -44.81 20.37
C ASN A 646 -2.98 -45.69 19.18
N ASP A 647 -1.65 -45.91 19.09
CA ASP A 647 -1.05 -47.25 18.90
C ASP A 647 0.35 -47.33 19.57
N THR A 648 0.94 -48.52 19.78
CA THR A 648 2.15 -48.72 20.62
C THR A 648 3.04 -49.89 20.17
N VAL A 649 4.35 -49.64 19.97
CA VAL A 649 5.40 -50.69 19.87
C VAL A 649 6.70 -50.26 20.56
N LEU A 650 7.37 -51.20 21.24
CA LEU A 650 8.63 -51.01 21.96
C LEU A 650 9.86 -51.24 21.06
N THR A 651 10.99 -50.58 21.34
CA THR A 651 12.27 -51.28 21.53
C THR A 651 13.28 -50.43 22.31
N ALA A 652 14.27 -51.07 22.94
CA ALA A 652 15.34 -50.42 23.71
C ALA A 652 16.71 -50.56 23.01
N GLY A 653 17.62 -49.62 23.23
CA GLY A 653 18.98 -49.63 22.70
C GLY A 653 19.94 -48.76 23.50
N LEU A 654 21.19 -49.21 23.65
CA LEU A 654 22.22 -48.59 24.49
C LEU A 654 23.31 -47.87 23.66
N GLY A 655 23.69 -46.67 24.11
CA GLY A 655 25.10 -46.29 24.26
C GLY A 655 25.78 -45.42 23.19
N LEU A 656 26.68 -44.55 23.69
CA LEU A 656 27.89 -44.01 23.03
C LEU A 656 27.68 -43.04 21.83
N SER A 657 28.56 -42.07 21.53
CA SER A 657 29.57 -41.32 22.32
C SER A 657 30.20 -40.21 21.46
N LEU A 658 30.79 -39.16 22.08
CA LEU A 658 31.69 -38.14 21.44
C LEU A 658 31.00 -37.25 20.36
N VAL A 659 31.47 -36.04 19.98
CA VAL A 659 32.60 -35.15 20.33
C VAL A 659 32.07 -33.73 20.65
N GLY A 660 32.86 -32.91 21.37
CA GLY A 660 32.72 -31.45 21.51
C GLY A 660 32.99 -30.63 20.23
N LEU A 661 33.31 -29.33 20.26
CA LEU A 661 33.78 -28.43 21.34
C LEU A 661 32.66 -27.44 21.80
N LEU A 662 32.63 -26.79 22.96
CA LEU A 662 33.64 -26.28 23.92
C LEU A 662 34.50 -25.08 23.45
N GLY A 663 33.90 -23.88 23.47
CA GLY A 663 34.58 -22.59 23.54
C GLY A 663 34.15 -21.83 24.80
N LEU A 664 34.72 -22.19 25.95
CA LEU A 664 34.39 -21.63 27.27
C LEU A 664 35.49 -20.68 27.79
N ILE A 665 35.11 -19.80 28.74
CA ILE A 665 35.91 -19.32 29.89
C ILE A 665 37.06 -18.33 29.58
N ASP A 666 37.42 -17.36 30.44
CA ASP A 666 36.70 -16.59 31.48
C ASP A 666 37.55 -15.30 31.79
N PRO A 667 37.75 -14.71 33.01
CA PRO A 667 37.81 -13.24 33.08
C PRO A 667 39.00 -12.66 33.91
N LYS A 668 38.87 -11.37 34.29
CA LYS A 668 39.47 -10.73 35.47
C LYS A 668 41.01 -10.59 35.58
N GLN A 669 41.44 -9.38 35.23
CA GLN A 669 42.15 -8.43 36.12
C GLN A 669 43.66 -8.55 36.46
N ARG A 670 44.28 -7.35 36.34
CA ARG A 670 45.24 -6.67 37.24
C ARG A 670 46.75 -6.98 37.18
N LYS A 671 47.47 -5.90 36.81
CA LYS A 671 48.78 -5.44 37.35
C LYS A 671 49.99 -6.33 36.99
N LYS A 672 51.18 -5.79 36.67
CA LYS A 672 51.74 -4.43 36.83
C LYS A 672 52.98 -4.30 35.91
N ASN A 673 53.42 -3.06 35.66
CA ASN A 673 54.78 -2.61 35.30
C ASN A 673 55.71 -3.55 34.49
N ASN A 674 56.07 -3.12 33.29
CA ASN A 674 57.35 -2.42 33.12
C ASN A 674 57.17 -1.23 32.17
#